data_AF-A0A135U5M6-F1
#
_entry.id   AF-A0A135U5M6-F1
#
_cell.length_a   1.000
_cell.length_b   1.000
_cell.length_c   1.000
_cell.angle_alpha   90.00
_cell.angle_beta   90.00
_cell.angle_gamma   90.00
#
_symmetry.space_group_name_H-M   'P 1'
#
loop_
_entity.id
_entity.type
_entity.pdbx_description
1 polymer ?
#
loop_
_entity_poly.entity_id
_entity_poly.type
_entity_poly.pdbx_seq_one_letter_code
_entity_poly.pdbx_strand_id
1 'polypeptide(L)'
;MVALGASLAALTGIVALSSALAVERGEVTPVFEETNVPGAFIVEFADNQDGAGFLNQLKTETGATGVSQRLSLDSKVFKGVSIHVEGFNNETARKIAGFPQVKKLWPVPLISVPKLEITWTGKDKTSSKYKRQINSTDNWPPHVMTQVDKLRAKGFIGTGLKIGIVDTGIDYTHPALGGCFGPGCLVEFGSDIVGDSYDGTNAPVPDADPFENCLGHGTHVAGIIAAMENPMGFSGAAPGVKLGMYRTFACNGQTTGDVLLAGVIQAFEDGSDIITGSIGGPSGWAGEAFAVTVSRIVDAGVPCTFAAGNEVGGTEGLFGISTPSTGDGVMSISSYQSQGADNEGKVSTFTSWGPTFELKLAPSFGAPGAGILSTWPVALGEYAEASGTSMATPLVASIVALVSQARGTRDPDLIKRLLASTAKPNLSQNYGVDNIEAGLGPVPQQGAGMVQAYDAAYATSVLSVASLSFNDTDNFISETTFTVTNVGDTTATYNVSHVPALTATTLTDIYRQSSPELFTTYATLTFEPSSFSLEPNATGEVRISVVPPKGLATAVLPLYSGWVTLNGTNGDGELALSVPYIGAATSMKNVTVLAAKRLIFSRSDDPRSPDVPANTTFQLPVPAAHPDWALPLASTSDLILPLGAFPNQFLWLVMGSSEVRLEAVPVASLGYEPNPDAKDNGLGVMSLGNVAGYPMTYVRPIGWMSPWDGSLADGSWVPAGKYQLSIFALKIMADRSLPESWDRYDSPEFIIRYVDA
;
A
#
# COMPACT_ATOMS: atom_id res chain seq x y z
N MET A 1 -29.99 10.29 64.36
CA MET A 1 -29.01 11.26 64.90
C MET A 1 -28.40 11.95 63.69
N VAL A 2 -28.89 13.12 63.25
CA VAL A 2 -28.60 14.49 63.77
C VAL A 2 -27.07 14.70 63.77
N ALA A 3 -26.43 15.60 63.03
CA ALA A 3 -26.78 16.98 62.61
C ALA A 3 -26.32 17.27 61.15
N LEU A 4 -27.02 18.04 60.29
CA LEU A 4 -27.45 19.46 60.30
C LEU A 4 -26.31 20.47 60.03
N GLY A 5 -26.44 21.19 58.91
CA GLY A 5 -25.60 22.33 58.52
C GLY A 5 -25.93 22.94 57.14
N ALA A 6 -27.20 23.26 56.88
CA ALA A 6 -27.62 24.25 55.87
C ALA A 6 -27.50 25.67 56.51
N SER A 7 -27.49 26.84 55.86
CA SER A 7 -27.80 27.30 54.51
C SER A 7 -27.42 28.79 54.35
N LEU A 8 -27.28 29.23 53.09
CA LEU A 8 -27.69 30.50 52.46
C LEU A 8 -27.51 31.89 53.12
N ALA A 9 -26.85 32.79 52.37
CA ALA A 9 -27.34 34.09 51.84
C ALA A 9 -26.13 34.92 51.35
N ALA A 10 -26.11 35.76 50.32
CA ALA A 10 -26.95 36.11 49.19
C ALA A 10 -26.08 37.00 48.28
N LEU A 11 -26.21 36.95 46.96
CA LEU A 11 -26.36 38.16 46.12
C LEU A 11 -26.61 37.77 44.67
N THR A 12 -27.78 38.17 44.19
CA THR A 12 -28.17 38.32 42.80
C THR A 12 -27.33 39.39 42.10
N GLY A 13 -26.76 39.08 40.94
CA GLY A 13 -26.10 40.05 40.06
C GLY A 13 -25.82 39.44 38.68
N ILE A 14 -26.63 39.82 37.70
CA ILE A 14 -26.61 39.38 36.31
C ILE A 14 -25.33 39.89 35.60
N VAL A 15 -24.56 38.99 34.99
CA VAL A 15 -23.71 39.31 33.82
C VAL A 15 -23.84 38.16 32.81
N ALA A 16 -24.22 38.51 31.58
CA ALA A 16 -24.37 37.60 30.47
C ALA A 16 -23.06 36.89 30.12
N LEU A 17 -23.05 35.56 30.15
CA LEU A 17 -22.02 34.74 29.53
C LEU A 17 -22.54 34.24 28.19
N SER A 18 -22.07 34.91 27.14
CA SER A 18 -22.11 34.43 25.76
C SER A 18 -21.44 33.06 25.66
N SER A 19 -22.09 32.19 24.89
CA SER A 19 -21.60 30.91 24.37
C SER A 19 -20.10 30.87 24.04
N ALA A 20 -19.39 29.90 24.60
CA ALA A 20 -18.18 29.34 24.00
C ALA A 20 -18.45 27.84 23.76
N LEU A 21 -18.61 27.52 22.48
CA LEU A 21 -18.76 26.19 21.91
C LEU A 21 -17.44 25.41 21.98
N ALA A 22 -17.57 24.09 22.03
CA ALA A 22 -16.68 23.04 21.52
C ALA A 22 -15.17 23.32 21.50
N VAL A 23 -14.43 22.64 22.39
CA VAL A 23 -12.99 22.42 22.25
C VAL A 23 -12.76 21.40 21.12
N GLU A 24 -11.90 21.79 20.18
CA GLU A 24 -11.50 21.08 18.97
C GLU A 24 -10.88 19.69 19.25
N ARG A 25 -11.18 18.72 18.39
CA ARG A 25 -10.47 17.43 18.28
C ARG A 25 -9.04 17.71 17.81
N GLY A 26 -8.07 17.23 18.58
CA GLY A 26 -6.65 17.53 18.43
C GLY A 26 -6.08 17.27 17.04
N GLU A 27 -5.34 18.26 16.54
CA GLU A 27 -4.41 18.12 15.44
C GLU A 27 -3.37 17.05 15.80
N VAL A 28 -3.32 15.98 15.02
CA VAL A 28 -2.29 14.95 15.13
C VAL A 28 -0.96 15.59 14.71
N THR A 29 0.02 15.59 15.62
CA THR A 29 1.40 16.02 15.33
C THR A 29 1.92 15.27 14.10
N PRO A 30 2.55 15.93 13.11
CA PRO A 30 3.10 15.25 11.94
C PRO A 30 4.09 14.16 12.38
N VAL A 31 3.94 12.95 11.84
CA VAL A 31 4.95 11.90 12.01
C VAL A 31 6.07 12.21 11.03
N PHE A 32 7.25 12.58 11.53
CA PHE A 32 8.44 12.77 10.73
C PHE A 32 9.06 11.39 10.46
N GLU A 33 8.83 10.82 9.28
CA GLU A 33 9.40 9.53 8.89
C GLU A 33 10.46 9.72 7.80
N GLU A 34 11.67 9.22 8.05
CA GLU A 34 12.61 8.93 6.98
C GLU A 34 12.04 7.73 6.21
N THR A 35 11.60 7.98 4.98
CA THR A 35 10.83 7.01 4.18
C THR A 35 11.69 6.24 3.18
N ASN A 36 12.94 6.65 2.97
CA ASN A 36 13.85 6.07 2.00
C ASN A 36 15.27 5.99 2.58
N VAL A 37 16.07 5.03 2.12
CA VAL A 37 17.49 4.97 2.44
C VAL A 37 18.23 6.05 1.65
N PRO A 38 18.91 7.01 2.31
CA PRO A 38 19.64 8.06 1.63
C PRO A 38 20.69 7.49 0.66
N GLY A 39 20.73 8.03 -0.56
CA GLY A 39 21.72 7.65 -1.59
C GLY A 39 21.56 6.25 -2.16
N ALA A 40 20.49 5.53 -1.82
CA ALA A 40 20.19 4.22 -2.37
C ALA A 40 19.10 4.29 -3.45
N PHE A 41 19.35 3.61 -4.58
CA PHE A 41 18.47 3.63 -5.73
C PHE A 41 18.31 2.26 -6.37
N ILE A 42 17.10 1.97 -6.84
CA ILE A 42 16.80 0.85 -7.75
C ILE A 42 16.88 1.38 -9.17
N VAL A 43 17.77 0.79 -9.96
CA VAL A 43 17.98 1.13 -11.38
C VAL A 43 17.42 -0.01 -12.23
N GLU A 44 16.41 0.27 -13.04
CA GLU A 44 15.98 -0.62 -14.13
C GLU A 44 16.68 -0.22 -15.42
N PHE A 45 17.25 -1.20 -16.11
CA PHE A 45 17.89 -1.01 -17.40
C PHE A 45 16.91 -1.15 -18.57
N ALA A 46 17.22 -0.48 -19.68
CA ALA A 46 16.49 -0.68 -20.92
C ALA A 46 16.66 -2.12 -21.43
N ASP A 47 15.60 -2.70 -22.00
CA ASP A 47 15.53 -4.13 -22.29
C ASP A 47 16.66 -4.65 -23.21
N ASN A 48 17.25 -3.76 -24.02
CA ASN A 48 18.33 -4.00 -24.98
C ASN A 48 19.74 -3.63 -24.47
N GLN A 49 19.88 -3.20 -23.21
CA GLN A 49 21.14 -2.80 -22.61
C GLN A 49 21.56 -3.79 -21.52
N ASP A 50 22.86 -3.90 -21.28
CA ASP A 50 23.44 -4.71 -20.21
C ASP A 50 23.89 -3.77 -19.07
N GLY A 51 23.61 -4.16 -17.83
CA GLY A 51 24.08 -3.46 -16.63
C GLY A 51 25.57 -3.68 -16.33
N ALA A 52 26.24 -4.57 -17.07
CA ALA A 52 27.65 -4.85 -16.90
C ALA A 52 28.52 -3.58 -17.07
N GLY A 53 29.32 -3.29 -16.05
CA GLY A 53 30.16 -2.10 -16.05
C GLY A 53 29.43 -0.79 -15.72
N PHE A 54 28.10 -0.80 -15.52
CA PHE A 54 27.33 0.37 -15.11
C PHE A 54 27.92 1.05 -13.87
N LEU A 55 28.30 0.29 -12.84
CA LEU A 55 28.92 0.86 -11.64
C LEU A 55 30.26 1.54 -11.92
N ASN A 56 31.07 1.00 -12.85
CA ASN A 56 32.35 1.61 -13.21
C ASN A 56 32.15 2.89 -14.03
N GLN A 57 31.18 2.87 -14.95
CA GLN A 57 30.78 4.05 -15.69
C GLN A 57 30.23 5.12 -14.75
N LEU A 58 29.37 4.72 -13.81
CA LEU A 58 28.81 5.60 -12.80
C LEU A 58 29.90 6.29 -11.99
N LYS A 59 30.89 5.54 -11.46
CA LYS A 59 32.06 6.10 -10.77
C LYS A 59 32.83 7.09 -11.64
N THR A 60 33.06 6.75 -12.91
CA THR A 60 33.88 7.55 -13.83
C THR A 60 33.18 8.85 -14.22
N GLU A 61 31.88 8.81 -14.52
CA GLU A 61 31.14 9.96 -15.05
C GLU A 61 30.52 10.85 -13.96
N THR A 62 30.25 10.31 -12.78
CA THR A 62 29.76 11.11 -11.64
C THR A 62 30.87 11.70 -10.80
N GLY A 63 32.06 11.08 -10.80
CA GLY A 63 33.13 11.40 -9.85
C GLY A 63 32.85 10.91 -8.43
N ALA A 64 31.77 10.14 -8.21
CA ALA A 64 31.43 9.60 -6.91
C ALA A 64 32.45 8.53 -6.49
N THR A 65 33.12 8.76 -5.35
CA THR A 65 34.19 7.91 -4.84
C THR A 65 33.69 6.69 -4.06
N GLY A 66 32.42 6.68 -3.63
CA GLY A 66 31.80 5.61 -2.84
C GLY A 66 30.54 5.01 -3.47
N VAL A 67 30.62 4.57 -4.74
CA VAL A 67 29.54 3.81 -5.39
C VAL A 67 29.70 2.31 -5.09
N SER A 68 28.67 1.70 -4.52
CA SER A 68 28.59 0.27 -4.24
C SER A 68 27.30 -0.35 -4.76
N GLN A 69 27.37 -1.62 -5.12
CA GLN A 69 26.17 -2.42 -5.39
C GLN A 69 25.61 -2.91 -4.05
N ARG A 70 24.30 -2.72 -3.84
CA ARG A 70 23.57 -3.31 -2.72
C ARG A 70 23.10 -4.72 -3.08
N LEU A 71 22.38 -4.85 -4.20
CA LEU A 71 21.79 -6.11 -4.67
C LEU A 71 21.84 -6.17 -6.20
N SER A 72 22.08 -7.38 -6.73
CA SER A 72 21.77 -7.66 -8.14
C SER A 72 20.28 -7.96 -8.25
N LEU A 73 19.61 -7.35 -9.23
CA LEU A 73 18.19 -7.55 -9.49
C LEU A 73 17.96 -8.09 -10.90
N ASP A 74 19.01 -8.56 -11.58
CA ASP A 74 18.96 -9.05 -12.95
C ASP A 74 18.32 -10.44 -13.00
N SER A 75 17.20 -10.54 -13.71
CA SER A 75 16.30 -11.70 -13.75
C SER A 75 15.43 -11.67 -15.01
N LYS A 76 14.59 -12.69 -15.18
CA LYS A 76 13.63 -12.74 -16.30
C LYS A 76 12.53 -11.68 -16.22
N VAL A 77 12.22 -11.19 -15.02
CA VAL A 77 11.10 -10.25 -14.77
C VAL A 77 11.56 -8.83 -14.45
N PHE A 78 12.85 -8.65 -14.13
CA PHE A 78 13.44 -7.36 -13.85
C PHE A 78 14.90 -7.36 -14.31
N LYS A 79 15.31 -6.35 -15.09
CA LYS A 79 16.70 -6.15 -15.47
C LYS A 79 17.23 -4.93 -14.74
N GLY A 80 18.05 -5.11 -13.73
CA GLY A 80 18.46 -3.98 -12.91
C GLY A 80 19.43 -4.29 -11.79
N VAL A 81 19.71 -3.25 -11.02
CA VAL A 81 20.61 -3.28 -9.89
C VAL A 81 20.15 -2.32 -8.81
N SER A 82 20.35 -2.68 -7.55
CA SER A 82 20.26 -1.72 -6.44
C SER A 82 21.66 -1.22 -6.10
N ILE A 83 21.82 0.10 -5.98
CA ILE A 83 23.10 0.76 -5.71
C ILE A 83 23.00 1.68 -4.50
N HIS A 84 24.14 1.91 -3.85
CA HIS A 84 24.32 2.98 -2.89
C HIS A 84 25.45 3.91 -3.36
N VAL A 85 25.26 5.20 -3.17
CA VAL A 85 26.23 6.25 -3.49
C VAL A 85 26.55 7.02 -2.22
N GLU A 86 27.77 6.88 -1.70
CA GLU A 86 28.24 7.68 -0.57
C GLU A 86 28.37 9.16 -0.95
N GLY A 87 28.01 10.04 -0.02
CA GLY A 87 28.02 11.48 -0.29
C GLY A 87 27.12 11.86 -1.46
N PHE A 88 26.07 11.06 -1.72
CA PHE A 88 25.16 11.32 -2.83
C PHE A 88 24.65 12.76 -2.73
N ASN A 89 24.66 13.41 -3.88
CA ASN A 89 23.93 14.63 -4.11
C ASN A 89 22.98 14.37 -5.30
N ASN A 90 22.09 15.31 -5.55
CA ASN A 90 21.09 15.13 -6.59
C ASN A 90 21.67 15.21 -8.00
N GLU A 91 22.86 15.80 -8.19
CA GLU A 91 23.65 15.66 -9.42
C GLU A 91 23.85 14.20 -9.80
N THR A 92 24.16 13.37 -8.80
CA THR A 92 24.43 11.95 -9.00
C THR A 92 23.16 11.21 -9.43
N ALA A 93 22.01 11.47 -8.80
CA ALA A 93 20.74 10.86 -9.16
C ALA A 93 20.30 11.19 -10.60
N ARG A 94 20.51 12.43 -11.07
CA ARG A 94 20.18 12.78 -12.47
C ARG A 94 21.19 12.23 -13.46
N LYS A 95 22.49 12.23 -13.13
CA LYS A 95 23.50 11.55 -13.96
C LYS A 95 23.13 10.08 -14.12
N ILE A 96 22.70 9.43 -13.03
CA ILE A 96 22.16 8.06 -13.06
C ILE A 96 20.96 7.96 -14.02
N ALA A 97 19.91 8.75 -13.81
CA ALA A 97 18.70 8.70 -14.63
C ALA A 97 18.94 9.09 -16.11
N GLY A 98 19.96 9.89 -16.39
CA GLY A 98 20.30 10.37 -17.72
C GLY A 98 21.16 9.40 -18.54
N PHE A 99 21.68 8.31 -17.95
CA PHE A 99 22.39 7.31 -18.73
C PHE A 99 21.46 6.66 -19.76
N PRO A 100 21.88 6.50 -21.04
CA PRO A 100 21.05 5.88 -22.07
C PRO A 100 20.57 4.46 -21.74
N GLN A 101 21.28 3.76 -20.86
CA GLN A 101 20.94 2.42 -20.41
C GLN A 101 19.91 2.38 -19.27
N VAL A 102 19.65 3.49 -18.58
CA VAL A 102 18.71 3.56 -17.46
C VAL A 102 17.30 3.85 -18.01
N LYS A 103 16.38 2.91 -17.79
CA LYS A 103 14.98 3.00 -18.18
C LYS A 103 14.15 3.69 -17.11
N LYS A 104 14.39 3.33 -15.84
CA LYS A 104 13.69 3.92 -14.70
C LYS A 104 14.57 3.87 -13.46
N LEU A 105 14.41 4.88 -12.61
CA LEU A 105 15.13 5.05 -11.35
C LEU A 105 14.10 5.25 -10.24
N TRP A 106 14.23 4.50 -9.16
CA TRP A 106 13.42 4.69 -7.95
C TRP A 106 14.33 4.86 -6.73
N PRO A 107 13.93 5.68 -5.75
CA PRO A 107 14.54 5.61 -4.44
C PRO A 107 14.25 4.25 -3.79
N VAL A 108 15.09 3.84 -2.84
CA VAL A 108 14.89 2.62 -2.05
C VAL A 108 14.07 2.97 -0.80
N PRO A 109 12.79 2.56 -0.70
CA PRO A 109 11.97 2.87 0.46
C PRO A 109 12.38 2.03 1.68
N LEU A 110 12.27 2.62 2.87
CA LEU A 110 12.36 1.91 4.16
C LEU A 110 11.01 1.29 4.51
N ILE A 111 11.02 0.03 4.92
CA ILE A 111 9.83 -0.76 5.22
C ILE A 111 9.96 -1.36 6.62
N SER A 112 9.04 -1.01 7.51
CA SER A 112 8.96 -1.58 8.85
C SER A 112 8.37 -2.99 8.82
N VAL A 113 8.76 -3.81 9.79
CA VAL A 113 8.07 -5.08 10.08
C VAL A 113 6.57 -4.78 10.33
N PRO A 114 5.64 -5.58 9.78
CA PRO A 114 4.21 -5.37 9.99
C PRO A 114 3.86 -5.36 11.47
N LYS A 115 3.09 -4.36 11.90
CA LYS A 115 2.54 -4.31 13.26
C LYS A 115 1.41 -5.33 13.35
N LEU A 116 1.63 -6.39 14.12
CA LEU A 116 0.61 -7.39 14.42
C LEU A 116 0.02 -7.15 15.81
N GLU A 117 -1.29 -7.41 15.93
CA GLU A 117 -1.90 -7.61 17.25
C GLU A 117 -1.72 -9.09 17.62
N ILE A 118 -0.87 -9.36 18.62
CA ILE A 118 -0.67 -10.69 19.19
C ILE A 118 -1.43 -10.75 20.51
N THR A 119 -2.49 -11.54 20.56
CA THR A 119 -3.35 -11.67 21.75
C THR A 119 -2.88 -12.77 22.69
N TRP A 120 -2.11 -13.74 22.18
CA TRP A 120 -1.61 -14.88 22.95
C TRP A 120 -0.40 -15.54 22.29
N THR A 121 0.53 -16.03 23.11
CA THR A 121 1.60 -16.97 22.72
C THR A 121 1.72 -18.10 23.75
N GLY A 122 2.08 -19.30 23.30
CA GLY A 122 2.41 -20.41 24.20
C GLY A 122 2.07 -21.81 23.67
N LYS A 123 2.25 -22.82 24.54
CA LYS A 123 2.02 -24.24 24.23
C LYS A 123 0.70 -24.79 24.80
N ASP A 124 0.13 -24.08 25.77
CA ASP A 124 -1.06 -24.49 26.51
C ASP A 124 -2.11 -23.37 26.50
N LYS A 125 -3.00 -23.35 25.51
CA LYS A 125 -4.13 -22.42 25.53
C LYS A 125 -5.23 -22.99 26.43
N THR A 126 -5.32 -22.51 27.67
CA THR A 126 -6.38 -22.91 28.62
C THR A 126 -7.72 -22.24 28.30
N SER A 127 -8.31 -22.48 27.12
CA SER A 127 -9.74 -22.22 26.88
C SER A 127 -10.24 -22.86 25.58
N SER A 128 -11.38 -23.57 25.72
CA SER A 128 -12.22 -24.22 24.72
C SER A 128 -11.52 -24.96 23.59
N LYS A 129 -11.31 -26.27 23.78
CA LYS A 129 -11.25 -27.24 22.67
C LYS A 129 -12.38 -26.91 21.69
N TYR A 130 -12.06 -26.52 20.47
CA TYR A 130 -13.04 -26.28 19.41
C TYR A 130 -13.98 -27.48 19.37
N LYS A 131 -15.28 -27.26 19.68
CA LYS A 131 -16.25 -28.35 19.81
C LYS A 131 -16.28 -29.10 18.48
N ARG A 132 -15.95 -30.40 18.51
CA ARG A 132 -16.12 -31.31 17.36
C ARG A 132 -17.57 -31.26 16.90
N GLN A 133 -17.84 -30.70 15.72
CA GLN A 133 -19.05 -31.06 14.99
C GLN A 133 -18.81 -32.41 14.30
N ILE A 134 -19.79 -33.30 14.37
CA ILE A 134 -19.59 -34.75 14.34
C ILE A 134 -19.32 -35.34 12.94
N ASN A 135 -19.28 -34.56 11.85
CA ASN A 135 -19.18 -35.11 10.49
C ASN A 135 -18.08 -34.52 9.57
N SER A 136 -17.17 -33.67 10.07
CA SER A 136 -15.99 -33.18 9.32
C SER A 136 -14.71 -33.39 10.14
N THR A 137 -13.62 -33.83 9.51
CA THR A 137 -12.28 -33.91 10.14
C THR A 137 -11.58 -32.55 10.21
N ASP A 138 -12.03 -31.56 9.43
CA ASP A 138 -11.52 -30.18 9.44
C ASP A 138 -12.65 -29.24 9.90
N ASN A 139 -12.55 -28.77 11.15
CA ASN A 139 -13.52 -27.89 11.78
C ASN A 139 -12.90 -26.54 12.19
N TRP A 140 -11.76 -26.18 11.59
CA TRP A 140 -11.09 -24.93 11.88
C TRP A 140 -11.91 -23.77 11.30
N PRO A 141 -12.31 -22.75 12.09
CA PRO A 141 -13.23 -21.72 11.59
C PRO A 141 -12.75 -21.02 10.31
N PRO A 142 -11.48 -20.60 10.17
CA PRO A 142 -10.97 -20.07 8.90
C PRO A 142 -11.19 -20.99 7.70
N HIS A 143 -11.05 -22.30 7.88
CA HIS A 143 -11.24 -23.27 6.79
C HIS A 143 -12.72 -23.42 6.44
N VAL A 144 -13.60 -23.51 7.44
CA VAL A 144 -15.05 -23.64 7.22
C VAL A 144 -15.62 -22.38 6.57
N MET A 145 -15.23 -21.20 7.06
CA MET A 145 -15.68 -19.90 6.53
C MET A 145 -15.31 -19.70 5.06
N THR A 146 -14.18 -20.29 4.63
CA THR A 146 -13.65 -20.18 3.27
C THR A 146 -13.87 -21.45 2.44
N GLN A 147 -14.56 -22.46 2.97
CA GLN A 147 -14.84 -23.74 2.32
C GLN A 147 -13.59 -24.59 1.96
N VAL A 148 -12.45 -24.33 2.60
CA VAL A 148 -11.23 -25.15 2.47
C VAL A 148 -11.48 -26.57 2.93
N ASP A 149 -12.26 -26.74 4.00
CA ASP A 149 -12.68 -28.03 4.56
C ASP A 149 -13.33 -28.93 3.49
N LYS A 150 -14.18 -28.35 2.63
CA LYS A 150 -14.86 -29.08 1.55
C LYS A 150 -13.90 -29.54 0.45
N LEU A 151 -12.90 -28.73 0.08
CA LEU A 151 -11.89 -29.14 -0.91
C LEU A 151 -10.96 -30.21 -0.36
N ARG A 152 -10.54 -30.08 0.90
CA ARG A 152 -9.72 -31.09 1.59
C ARG A 152 -10.45 -32.42 1.74
N ALA A 153 -11.75 -32.41 2.00
CA ALA A 153 -12.58 -33.61 2.02
C ALA A 153 -12.62 -34.34 0.66
N LYS A 154 -12.32 -33.64 -0.45
CA LYS A 154 -12.16 -34.23 -1.79
C LYS A 154 -10.71 -34.63 -2.13
N GLY A 155 -9.77 -34.47 -1.19
CA GLY A 155 -8.37 -34.84 -1.37
C GLY A 155 -7.48 -33.74 -1.95
N PHE A 156 -8.00 -32.53 -2.17
CA PHE A 156 -7.19 -31.39 -2.57
C PHE A 156 -6.48 -30.81 -1.35
N ILE A 157 -5.16 -30.93 -1.31
CA ILE A 157 -4.31 -30.46 -0.21
C ILE A 157 -3.08 -29.69 -0.71
N GLY A 158 -3.00 -29.40 -2.01
CA GLY A 158 -1.88 -28.68 -2.63
C GLY A 158 -0.69 -29.55 -3.03
N THR A 159 -0.85 -30.88 -3.05
CA THR A 159 0.22 -31.82 -3.42
C THR A 159 0.83 -31.49 -4.77
N GLY A 160 2.17 -31.40 -4.81
CA GLY A 160 2.93 -31.15 -6.02
C GLY A 160 3.08 -29.67 -6.39
N LEU A 161 2.55 -28.76 -5.57
CA LEU A 161 2.71 -27.32 -5.75
C LEU A 161 3.73 -26.74 -4.75
N LYS A 162 4.41 -25.68 -5.18
CA LYS A 162 5.37 -24.90 -4.39
C LYS A 162 4.81 -23.51 -4.10
N ILE A 163 4.83 -23.10 -2.83
CA ILE A 163 4.48 -21.73 -2.42
C ILE A 163 5.75 -21.04 -1.91
N GLY A 164 6.17 -19.98 -2.62
CA GLY A 164 7.24 -19.09 -2.17
C GLY A 164 6.68 -18.02 -1.24
N ILE A 165 7.28 -17.86 -0.07
CA ILE A 165 6.88 -16.91 0.97
C ILE A 165 7.97 -15.84 1.08
N VAL A 166 7.62 -14.58 0.88
CA VAL A 166 8.51 -13.43 1.12
C VAL A 166 8.12 -12.79 2.45
N ASP A 167 8.95 -12.96 3.47
CA ASP A 167 8.61 -12.58 4.85
C ASP A 167 9.88 -12.42 5.73
N THR A 168 9.69 -12.33 7.04
CA THR A 168 10.70 -12.17 8.09
C THR A 168 11.63 -13.37 8.28
N GLY A 169 11.35 -14.51 7.65
CA GLY A 169 12.07 -15.77 7.84
C GLY A 169 11.19 -16.84 8.50
N ILE A 170 11.78 -18.01 8.78
CA ILE A 170 11.02 -19.18 9.25
C ILE A 170 11.81 -20.00 10.26
N ASP A 171 11.19 -20.35 11.38
CA ASP A 171 11.66 -21.42 12.26
C ASP A 171 11.23 -22.78 11.69
N TYR A 172 11.94 -23.26 10.66
CA TYR A 172 11.68 -24.58 10.08
C TYR A 172 11.97 -25.74 11.05
N THR A 173 12.62 -25.49 12.18
CA THR A 173 12.84 -26.50 13.22
C THR A 173 11.57 -26.78 14.03
N HIS A 174 10.55 -25.93 13.89
CA HIS A 174 9.25 -26.13 14.50
C HIS A 174 8.63 -27.48 14.10
N PRO A 175 8.18 -28.33 15.05
CA PRO A 175 7.66 -29.67 14.73
C PRO A 175 6.46 -29.68 13.78
N ALA A 176 5.56 -28.69 13.90
CA ALA A 176 4.43 -28.54 12.99
C ALA A 176 4.83 -28.08 11.57
N LEU A 177 6.09 -27.69 11.35
CA LEU A 177 6.65 -27.34 10.03
C LEU A 177 7.61 -28.41 9.50
N GLY A 178 7.63 -29.60 10.11
CA GLY A 178 8.43 -30.74 9.67
C GLY A 178 9.82 -30.84 10.28
N GLY A 179 10.30 -29.80 10.97
CA GLY A 179 11.54 -29.84 11.76
C GLY A 179 12.84 -29.87 10.95
N CYS A 180 12.80 -29.54 9.65
CA CYS A 180 13.99 -29.52 8.79
C CYS A 180 13.83 -28.57 7.59
N PHE A 181 14.97 -28.22 6.99
CA PHE A 181 15.08 -27.38 5.79
C PHE A 181 15.84 -28.11 4.68
N GLY A 182 15.38 -27.94 3.44
CA GLY A 182 16.05 -28.46 2.24
C GLY A 182 15.32 -29.65 1.57
N PRO A 183 15.97 -30.32 0.61
CA PRO A 183 15.35 -31.37 -0.19
C PRO A 183 14.66 -32.46 0.66
N GLY A 184 13.37 -32.68 0.42
CA GLY A 184 12.56 -33.68 1.14
C GLY A 184 11.84 -33.15 2.39
N CYS A 185 12.20 -31.96 2.88
CA CYS A 185 11.50 -31.29 3.98
C CYS A 185 10.21 -30.60 3.51
N LEU A 186 9.36 -30.15 4.43
CA LEU A 186 8.21 -29.29 4.08
C LEU A 186 8.70 -27.93 3.57
N VAL A 187 9.61 -27.31 4.33
CA VAL A 187 10.36 -26.12 3.92
C VAL A 187 11.54 -26.61 3.08
N GLU A 188 11.40 -26.57 1.75
CA GLU A 188 12.27 -27.29 0.83
C GLU A 188 13.34 -26.40 0.19
N PHE A 189 13.06 -25.11 0.01
CA PHE A 189 13.93 -24.15 -0.67
C PHE A 189 13.78 -22.73 -0.10
N GLY A 190 14.53 -21.78 -0.63
CA GLY A 190 14.56 -20.40 -0.15
C GLY A 190 15.94 -19.99 0.37
N SER A 191 16.02 -18.78 0.91
CA SER A 191 17.28 -18.14 1.29
C SER A 191 17.05 -16.95 2.23
N ASP A 192 18.10 -16.53 2.93
CA ASP A 192 18.18 -15.23 3.57
C ASP A 192 18.70 -14.18 2.58
N ILE A 193 17.93 -13.12 2.35
CA ILE A 193 18.28 -12.04 1.43
C ILE A 193 19.08 -10.94 2.15
N VAL A 194 19.08 -10.91 3.48
CA VAL A 194 19.59 -9.77 4.27
C VAL A 194 20.74 -10.12 5.20
N GLY A 195 20.73 -11.31 5.79
CA GLY A 195 21.66 -11.72 6.85
C GLY A 195 21.34 -11.10 8.21
N ASP A 196 21.87 -11.69 9.27
CA ASP A 196 21.48 -11.40 10.66
C ASP A 196 21.84 -9.99 11.18
N SER A 197 22.85 -9.33 10.58
CA SER A 197 23.32 -8.01 11.01
C SER A 197 22.65 -6.86 10.27
N TYR A 198 21.68 -7.15 9.42
CA TYR A 198 21.00 -6.13 8.63
C TYR A 198 20.10 -5.25 9.50
N ASP A 199 20.03 -3.95 9.20
CA ASP A 199 19.19 -2.98 9.95
C ASP A 199 18.30 -2.12 9.06
N GLY A 200 18.36 -2.32 7.74
CA GLY A 200 17.68 -1.53 6.72
C GLY A 200 18.63 -0.57 5.99
N THR A 201 19.62 -0.02 6.68
CA THR A 201 20.51 1.02 6.16
C THR A 201 21.83 0.46 5.63
N ASN A 202 22.38 -0.57 6.29
CA ASN A 202 23.58 -1.25 5.83
C ASN A 202 23.34 -2.09 4.56
N ALA A 203 24.42 -2.58 3.95
CA ALA A 203 24.32 -3.48 2.81
C ALA A 203 23.86 -4.88 3.25
N PRO A 204 22.91 -5.50 2.55
CA PRO A 204 22.49 -6.87 2.86
C PRO A 204 23.62 -7.87 2.58
N VAL A 205 23.68 -8.94 3.39
CA VAL A 205 24.62 -10.05 3.25
C VAL A 205 23.83 -11.36 3.15
N PRO A 206 23.36 -11.73 1.94
CA PRO A 206 22.54 -12.91 1.74
C PRO A 206 23.27 -14.21 2.08
N ASP A 207 22.51 -15.22 2.52
CA ASP A 207 22.96 -16.60 2.67
C ASP A 207 21.82 -17.60 2.36
N ALA A 208 22.12 -18.90 2.43
CA ALA A 208 21.18 -19.94 1.98
C ALA A 208 20.17 -20.38 3.05
N ASP A 209 20.22 -19.85 4.28
CA ASP A 209 19.45 -20.33 5.42
C ASP A 209 18.39 -19.31 5.86
N PRO A 210 17.10 -19.48 5.52
CA PRO A 210 16.05 -18.52 5.86
C PRO A 210 15.61 -18.58 7.33
N PHE A 211 16.41 -19.20 8.21
CA PHE A 211 16.06 -19.41 9.61
C PHE A 211 15.82 -18.11 10.37
N GLU A 212 14.78 -18.08 11.19
CA GLU A 212 14.46 -16.93 12.05
C GLU A 212 13.75 -17.39 13.33
N ASN A 213 14.13 -16.83 14.50
CA ASN A 213 13.58 -17.24 15.81
C ASN A 213 13.32 -16.10 16.82
N CYS A 214 13.22 -14.86 16.37
CA CYS A 214 13.18 -13.60 17.12
C CYS A 214 11.94 -12.70 16.83
N LEU A 215 11.43 -12.68 15.60
CA LEU A 215 10.25 -11.95 15.11
C LEU A 215 9.00 -12.85 15.03
N GLY A 216 9.11 -14.03 14.42
CA GLY A 216 8.07 -15.05 14.33
C GLY A 216 6.97 -14.87 13.28
N HIS A 217 6.87 -13.72 12.62
CA HIS A 217 5.82 -13.42 11.65
C HIS A 217 5.78 -14.44 10.49
N GLY A 218 6.92 -14.75 9.87
CA GLY A 218 6.98 -15.67 8.74
C GLY A 218 6.77 -17.13 9.15
N THR A 219 7.15 -17.49 10.37
CA THR A 219 6.80 -18.78 10.98
C THR A 219 5.28 -18.92 11.15
N HIS A 220 4.59 -17.85 11.54
CA HIS A 220 3.12 -17.83 11.65
C HIS A 220 2.43 -17.98 10.30
N VAL A 221 2.90 -17.23 9.30
CA VAL A 221 2.45 -17.30 7.90
C VAL A 221 2.61 -18.72 7.36
N ALA A 222 3.76 -19.36 7.55
CA ALA A 222 4.02 -20.72 7.08
C ALA A 222 3.06 -21.76 7.70
N GLY A 223 2.71 -21.61 8.98
CA GLY A 223 1.76 -22.50 9.66
C GLY A 223 0.35 -22.41 9.11
N ILE A 224 -0.10 -21.21 8.71
CA ILE A 224 -1.42 -21.02 8.08
C ILE A 224 -1.50 -21.80 6.77
N ILE A 225 -0.39 -21.85 6.03
CA ILE A 225 -0.31 -22.58 4.77
C ILE A 225 -0.26 -24.08 5.00
N ALA A 226 0.72 -24.55 5.78
CA ALA A 226 1.08 -25.97 5.76
C ALA A 226 1.43 -26.59 7.13
N ALA A 227 0.96 -26.02 8.25
CA ALA A 227 1.15 -26.69 9.54
C ALA A 227 0.64 -28.13 9.50
N MET A 228 1.50 -29.06 9.89
CA MET A 228 1.19 -30.47 10.07
C MET A 228 0.34 -30.67 11.34
N GLU A 229 -0.20 -31.86 11.52
CA GLU A 229 -0.93 -32.24 12.73
C GLU A 229 -0.08 -31.93 13.98
N ASN A 230 -0.69 -31.27 14.95
CA ASN A 230 0.04 -30.72 16.10
C ASN A 230 -0.83 -30.66 17.37
N PRO A 231 -0.24 -30.44 18.55
CA PRO A 231 -0.95 -30.45 19.83
C PRO A 231 -2.06 -29.40 19.97
N MET A 232 -2.03 -28.31 19.18
CA MET A 232 -3.06 -27.27 19.19
C MET A 232 -4.32 -27.67 18.41
N GLY A 233 -4.27 -28.75 17.63
CA GLY A 233 -5.43 -29.33 16.94
C GLY A 233 -5.89 -28.58 15.70
N PHE A 234 -5.06 -27.68 15.15
CA PHE A 234 -5.26 -27.10 13.81
C PHE A 234 -4.25 -27.69 12.81
N SER A 235 -4.48 -27.49 11.52
CA SER A 235 -3.49 -27.74 10.46
C SER A 235 -3.50 -26.56 9.49
N GLY A 236 -2.49 -26.45 8.63
CA GLY A 236 -2.51 -25.53 7.52
C GLY A 236 -3.62 -25.85 6.51
N ALA A 237 -3.97 -24.88 5.68
CA ALA A 237 -5.02 -25.01 4.66
C ALA A 237 -4.60 -25.88 3.46
N ALA A 238 -3.32 -25.85 3.08
CA ALA A 238 -2.75 -26.64 1.98
C ALA A 238 -1.51 -27.45 2.46
N PRO A 239 -1.68 -28.44 3.35
CA PRO A 239 -0.55 -29.14 3.98
C PRO A 239 0.27 -30.04 3.03
N GLY A 240 -0.16 -30.22 1.79
CA GLY A 240 0.54 -31.02 0.77
C GLY A 240 1.53 -30.24 -0.08
N VAL A 241 1.60 -28.91 0.05
CA VAL A 241 2.55 -28.08 -0.70
C VAL A 241 3.99 -28.26 -0.22
N LYS A 242 4.94 -27.75 -1.00
CA LYS A 242 6.29 -27.41 -0.51
C LYS A 242 6.40 -25.92 -0.29
N LEU A 243 7.09 -25.52 0.76
CA LEU A 243 7.33 -24.11 1.09
C LEU A 243 8.73 -23.69 0.66
N GLY A 244 8.80 -22.52 0.04
CA GLY A 244 10.03 -21.74 -0.10
C GLY A 244 9.97 -20.52 0.83
N MET A 245 11.01 -20.22 1.59
CA MET A 245 11.06 -19.00 2.42
C MET A 245 12.18 -18.07 1.99
N TYR A 246 11.83 -16.82 1.69
CA TYR A 246 12.77 -15.75 1.37
C TYR A 246 12.74 -14.74 2.51
N ARG A 247 13.73 -14.86 3.40
CA ARG A 247 13.86 -13.99 4.57
C ARG A 247 14.35 -12.62 4.12
N THR A 248 13.55 -11.59 4.41
CA THR A 248 13.83 -10.19 4.04
C THR A 248 14.02 -9.28 5.24
N PHE A 249 14.06 -9.82 6.46
CA PHE A 249 14.31 -9.07 7.69
C PHE A 249 15.33 -9.77 8.58
N ALA A 250 16.18 -8.98 9.22
CA ALA A 250 16.90 -9.41 10.40
C ALA A 250 16.01 -9.27 11.65
N CYS A 251 16.53 -9.70 12.81
CA CYS A 251 15.81 -9.60 14.08
C CYS A 251 15.58 -8.16 14.58
N ASN A 252 16.29 -7.19 14.01
CA ASN A 252 16.24 -5.80 14.41
C ASN A 252 16.18 -4.90 13.18
N GLY A 253 15.68 -3.68 13.35
CA GLY A 253 15.66 -2.66 12.31
C GLY A 253 14.51 -2.82 11.32
N GLN A 254 14.72 -2.28 10.13
CA GLN A 254 13.76 -2.27 9.03
C GLN A 254 14.28 -3.14 7.87
N THR A 255 13.45 -3.31 6.85
CA THR A 255 13.90 -3.76 5.53
C THR A 255 13.73 -2.66 4.50
N THR A 256 14.05 -2.96 3.25
CA THR A 256 13.97 -2.01 2.15
C THR A 256 13.26 -2.58 0.93
N GLY A 257 12.69 -1.69 0.11
CA GLY A 257 11.94 -2.10 -1.07
C GLY A 257 12.75 -2.90 -2.10
N ASP A 258 14.06 -2.67 -2.21
CA ASP A 258 14.97 -3.44 -3.06
C ASP A 258 15.23 -4.86 -2.54
N VAL A 259 15.25 -5.05 -1.21
CA VAL A 259 15.34 -6.38 -0.58
C VAL A 259 14.06 -7.17 -0.81
N LEU A 260 12.88 -6.56 -0.62
CA LEU A 260 11.59 -7.21 -0.90
C LEU A 260 11.47 -7.60 -2.37
N LEU A 261 11.92 -6.70 -3.26
CA LEU A 261 12.01 -6.94 -4.69
C LEU A 261 12.96 -8.12 -5.01
N ALA A 262 14.14 -8.19 -4.40
CA ALA A 262 15.06 -9.31 -4.59
C ALA A 262 14.46 -10.64 -4.10
N GLY A 263 13.79 -10.65 -2.94
CA GLY A 263 13.12 -11.83 -2.40
C GLY A 263 12.02 -12.36 -3.33
N VAL A 264 11.19 -11.48 -3.90
CA VAL A 264 10.13 -11.91 -4.83
C VAL A 264 10.69 -12.37 -6.18
N ILE A 265 11.77 -11.76 -6.66
CA ILE A 265 12.49 -12.20 -7.87
C ILE A 265 13.06 -13.61 -7.64
N GLN A 266 13.74 -13.84 -6.51
CA GLN A 266 14.29 -15.15 -6.19
C GLN A 266 13.18 -16.21 -6.07
N ALA A 267 12.06 -15.87 -5.43
CA ALA A 267 10.89 -16.74 -5.36
C ALA A 267 10.38 -17.20 -6.73
N PHE A 268 10.37 -16.28 -7.70
CA PHE A 268 9.99 -16.58 -9.07
C PHE A 268 11.04 -17.45 -9.79
N GLU A 269 12.32 -17.10 -9.69
CA GLU A 269 13.40 -17.80 -10.38
C GLU A 269 13.61 -19.24 -9.86
N ASP A 270 13.38 -19.48 -8.57
CA ASP A 270 13.43 -20.81 -7.96
C ASP A 270 12.22 -21.70 -8.33
N GLY A 271 11.27 -21.15 -9.10
CA GLY A 271 10.15 -21.89 -9.66
C GLY A 271 9.01 -22.09 -8.68
N SER A 272 8.70 -21.08 -7.85
CA SER A 272 7.47 -21.08 -7.06
C SER A 272 6.26 -21.08 -7.98
N ASP A 273 5.27 -21.92 -7.67
CA ASP A 273 4.04 -21.99 -8.45
C ASP A 273 3.05 -20.89 -8.05
N ILE A 274 3.15 -20.43 -6.81
CA ILE A 274 2.40 -19.32 -6.21
C ILE A 274 3.39 -18.57 -5.32
N ILE A 275 3.31 -17.24 -5.31
CA ILE A 275 4.10 -16.40 -4.42
C ILE A 275 3.17 -15.64 -3.48
N THR A 276 3.53 -15.59 -2.20
CA THR A 276 2.77 -14.89 -1.18
C THR A 276 3.67 -14.00 -0.36
N GLY A 277 3.21 -12.79 -0.07
CA GLY A 277 3.94 -11.83 0.75
C GLY A 277 3.01 -11.10 1.70
N SER A 278 3.21 -11.35 2.99
CA SER A 278 2.51 -10.65 4.07
C SER A 278 3.29 -9.40 4.51
N ILE A 279 3.89 -8.73 3.54
CA ILE A 279 4.78 -7.59 3.71
C ILE A 279 4.54 -6.54 2.63
N GLY A 280 4.69 -5.27 3.01
CA GLY A 280 4.50 -4.13 2.12
C GLY A 280 4.66 -2.80 2.85
N GLY A 281 4.49 -1.71 2.11
CA GLY A 281 4.45 -0.35 2.65
C GLY A 281 3.21 0.39 2.16
N PRO A 282 2.62 1.32 2.95
CA PRO A 282 1.52 2.14 2.48
C PRO A 282 1.95 2.93 1.24
N SER A 283 1.15 2.88 0.17
CA SER A 283 1.50 3.57 -1.08
C SER A 283 0.27 4.12 -1.78
N GLY A 284 -0.69 3.25 -2.13
CA GLY A 284 -1.83 3.61 -2.97
C GLY A 284 -1.51 3.69 -4.47
N TRP A 285 -0.24 3.49 -4.88
CA TRP A 285 0.24 3.58 -6.27
C TRP A 285 0.68 2.22 -6.82
N ALA A 286 0.44 1.97 -8.12
CA ALA A 286 0.91 0.75 -8.80
C ALA A 286 2.26 0.93 -9.52
N GLY A 287 2.79 2.16 -9.60
CA GLY A 287 3.97 2.51 -10.42
C GLY A 287 5.34 2.35 -9.76
N GLU A 288 5.36 1.93 -8.49
CA GLU A 288 6.58 1.64 -7.73
C GLU A 288 7.27 0.35 -8.21
N ALA A 289 8.60 0.27 -8.04
CA ALA A 289 9.41 -0.85 -8.53
C ALA A 289 8.90 -2.22 -8.05
N PHE A 290 8.46 -2.31 -6.78
CA PHE A 290 7.98 -3.57 -6.21
C PHE A 290 6.65 -4.00 -6.85
N ALA A 291 5.64 -3.11 -6.88
CA ALA A 291 4.35 -3.38 -7.53
C ALA A 291 4.50 -3.73 -9.02
N VAL A 292 5.34 -2.99 -9.76
CA VAL A 292 5.62 -3.25 -11.18
C VAL A 292 6.21 -4.65 -11.38
N THR A 293 7.15 -5.06 -10.53
CA THR A 293 7.81 -6.36 -10.69
C THR A 293 6.90 -7.53 -10.34
N VAL A 294 6.11 -7.42 -9.28
CA VAL A 294 5.10 -8.45 -8.96
C VAL A 294 4.06 -8.56 -10.08
N SER A 295 3.68 -7.43 -10.70
CA SER A 295 2.78 -7.46 -11.87
C SER A 295 3.38 -8.28 -13.02
N ARG A 296 4.68 -8.11 -13.31
CA ARG A 296 5.38 -8.90 -14.34
C ARG A 296 5.48 -10.38 -14.01
N ILE A 297 5.60 -10.74 -12.73
CA ILE A 297 5.57 -12.14 -12.27
C ILE A 297 4.18 -12.74 -12.51
N VAL A 298 3.12 -11.97 -12.25
CA VAL A 298 1.75 -12.38 -12.55
C VAL A 298 1.54 -12.56 -14.06
N ASP A 299 2.04 -11.63 -14.89
CA ASP A 299 2.00 -11.74 -16.36
C ASP A 299 2.80 -12.95 -16.88
N ALA A 300 3.82 -13.38 -16.15
CA ALA A 300 4.57 -14.60 -16.42
C ALA A 300 3.85 -15.90 -15.97
N GLY A 301 2.64 -15.79 -15.42
CA GLY A 301 1.77 -16.92 -15.11
C GLY A 301 1.88 -17.44 -13.67
N VAL A 302 2.47 -16.67 -12.74
CA VAL A 302 2.58 -17.05 -11.32
C VAL A 302 1.62 -16.22 -10.47
N PRO A 303 0.56 -16.83 -9.88
CA PRO A 303 -0.34 -16.12 -8.99
C PRO A 303 0.39 -15.54 -7.79
N CYS A 304 0.13 -14.26 -7.50
CA CYS A 304 0.74 -13.54 -6.39
C CYS A 304 -0.33 -13.01 -5.42
N THR A 305 -0.23 -13.36 -4.14
CA THR A 305 -1.11 -12.83 -3.08
C THR A 305 -0.32 -11.92 -2.14
N PHE A 306 -0.82 -10.70 -1.95
CA PHE A 306 -0.18 -9.71 -1.08
C PHE A 306 -1.19 -9.03 -0.16
N ALA A 307 -0.77 -8.79 1.08
CA ALA A 307 -1.60 -8.15 2.09
C ALA A 307 -1.99 -6.72 1.67
N ALA A 308 -3.26 -6.37 1.84
CA ALA A 308 -3.72 -5.00 1.58
C ALA A 308 -3.10 -3.97 2.55
N GLY A 309 -2.76 -4.39 3.77
CA GLY A 309 -2.25 -3.55 4.86
C GLY A 309 -3.20 -3.49 6.05
N ASN A 310 -2.72 -2.93 7.17
CA ASN A 310 -3.44 -2.86 8.45
C ASN A 310 -3.65 -1.41 8.94
N GLU A 311 -3.57 -0.42 8.04
CA GLU A 311 -3.35 0.99 8.43
C GLU A 311 -4.64 1.82 8.59
N VAL A 312 -5.82 1.20 8.57
CA VAL A 312 -7.07 1.92 8.86
C VAL A 312 -7.15 2.18 10.36
N GLY A 313 -6.67 3.37 10.72
CA GLY A 313 -6.44 3.82 12.09
C GLY A 313 -5.37 4.92 12.22
N GLY A 314 -4.58 5.19 11.17
CA GLY A 314 -3.58 6.28 11.12
C GLY A 314 -3.99 7.47 10.23
N THR A 315 -3.02 8.19 9.66
CA THR A 315 -3.25 9.24 8.64
C THR A 315 -3.74 8.68 7.29
N GLU A 316 -3.92 7.36 7.20
CA GLU A 316 -4.21 6.60 5.99
C GLU A 316 -5.65 6.04 6.07
N GLY A 317 -6.60 6.75 5.47
CA GLY A 317 -7.98 6.28 5.23
C GLY A 317 -8.11 5.50 3.92
N LEU A 318 -9.23 5.67 3.21
CA LEU A 318 -9.37 5.19 1.81
C LEU A 318 -8.17 5.62 0.96
N PHE A 319 -7.83 4.82 -0.05
CA PHE A 319 -6.60 4.96 -0.86
C PHE A 319 -5.29 4.56 -0.15
N GLY A 320 -5.39 3.81 0.94
CA GLY A 320 -4.26 3.37 1.78
C GLY A 320 -3.77 1.94 1.50
N ILE A 321 -3.95 1.42 0.29
CA ILE A 321 -3.52 0.05 -0.06
C ILE A 321 -1.99 -0.03 -0.13
N SER A 322 -1.45 -1.12 0.42
CA SER A 322 -0.02 -1.35 0.49
C SER A 322 0.56 -1.80 -0.84
N THR A 323 1.75 -1.33 -1.18
CA THR A 323 2.61 -1.90 -2.22
C THR A 323 3.17 -3.24 -1.73
N PRO A 324 3.23 -4.30 -2.54
CA PRO A 324 2.99 -4.36 -3.99
C PRO A 324 1.55 -4.79 -4.33
N SER A 325 0.64 -4.87 -3.36
CA SER A 325 -0.72 -5.35 -3.58
C SER A 325 -1.55 -4.46 -4.55
N THR A 326 -1.09 -3.23 -4.79
CA THR A 326 -1.60 -2.31 -5.83
C THR A 326 -1.31 -2.75 -7.26
N GLY A 327 -0.34 -3.66 -7.47
CA GLY A 327 0.13 -4.12 -8.79
C GLY A 327 -0.97 -4.72 -9.68
N ASP A 328 -0.75 -4.69 -11.00
CA ASP A 328 -1.63 -5.29 -11.99
C ASP A 328 -1.63 -6.82 -11.88
N GLY A 329 -2.82 -7.42 -12.00
CA GLY A 329 -3.02 -8.85 -11.79
C GLY A 329 -2.89 -9.34 -10.34
N VAL A 330 -2.12 -8.66 -9.48
CA VAL A 330 -1.88 -9.05 -8.07
C VAL A 330 -3.19 -9.22 -7.29
N MET A 331 -3.28 -10.27 -6.48
CA MET A 331 -4.42 -10.50 -5.59
C MET A 331 -4.17 -9.77 -4.27
N SER A 332 -4.77 -8.58 -4.11
CA SER A 332 -4.70 -7.78 -2.89
C SER A 332 -5.71 -8.28 -1.84
N ILE A 333 -5.23 -8.64 -0.65
CA ILE A 333 -6.01 -9.43 0.31
C ILE A 333 -6.45 -8.61 1.52
N SER A 334 -7.77 -8.50 1.72
CA SER A 334 -8.40 -7.92 2.91
C SER A 334 -8.57 -8.94 4.05
N SER A 335 -8.83 -8.46 5.27
CA SER A 335 -8.98 -9.31 6.45
C SER A 335 -10.41 -9.36 6.97
N TYR A 336 -10.85 -10.56 7.38
CA TYR A 336 -12.12 -10.83 8.07
C TYR A 336 -11.87 -11.36 9.48
N GLN A 337 -12.85 -11.19 10.36
CA GLN A 337 -12.82 -11.70 11.72
C GLN A 337 -13.06 -13.21 11.75
N SER A 338 -12.11 -13.98 12.26
CA SER A 338 -12.27 -15.43 12.38
C SER A 338 -13.15 -15.86 13.56
N GLN A 339 -13.28 -15.02 14.59
CA GLN A 339 -13.98 -15.33 15.84
C GLN A 339 -14.63 -14.07 16.44
N GLY A 340 -15.51 -14.27 17.43
CA GLY A 340 -16.16 -13.20 18.20
C GLY A 340 -17.68 -13.24 18.07
N ALA A 341 -18.39 -13.19 19.21
CA ALA A 341 -19.84 -13.46 19.32
C ALA A 341 -20.70 -12.65 18.32
N ASP A 342 -20.30 -11.41 18.02
CA ASP A 342 -21.04 -10.51 17.13
C ASP A 342 -20.24 -10.06 15.90
N ASN A 343 -19.03 -10.61 15.71
CA ASN A 343 -18.07 -10.14 14.70
C ASN A 343 -17.61 -11.21 13.71
N GLU A 344 -17.85 -12.50 13.97
CA GLU A 344 -17.44 -13.59 13.08
C GLU A 344 -17.91 -13.34 11.63
N GLY A 345 -16.96 -13.38 10.69
CA GLY A 345 -17.20 -13.14 9.28
C GLY A 345 -17.45 -11.68 8.89
N LYS A 346 -17.38 -10.71 9.81
CA LYS A 346 -17.37 -9.28 9.45
C LYS A 346 -15.98 -8.87 8.95
N VAL A 347 -15.96 -7.84 8.10
CA VAL A 347 -14.71 -7.26 7.61
C VAL A 347 -13.97 -6.56 8.75
N SER A 348 -12.67 -6.81 8.89
CA SER A 348 -11.87 -6.29 10.00
C SER A 348 -11.72 -4.78 9.90
N THR A 349 -11.85 -4.05 11.02
CA THR A 349 -11.70 -2.59 11.04
C THR A 349 -10.31 -2.10 10.64
N PHE A 350 -9.26 -2.88 10.92
CA PHE A 350 -7.88 -2.49 10.62
C PHE A 350 -7.48 -2.68 9.15
N THR A 351 -8.23 -3.47 8.35
CA THR A 351 -7.81 -3.79 6.97
C THR A 351 -7.65 -2.49 6.18
N SER A 352 -6.59 -2.35 5.38
CA SER A 352 -6.41 -1.19 4.51
C SER A 352 -7.51 -1.10 3.46
N TRP A 353 -7.96 0.13 3.17
CA TRP A 353 -9.00 0.40 2.18
C TRP A 353 -8.38 0.96 0.91
N GLY A 354 -8.86 0.50 -0.24
CA GLY A 354 -8.54 1.12 -1.51
C GLY A 354 -9.56 2.18 -1.89
N PRO A 355 -9.80 2.38 -3.20
CA PRO A 355 -9.07 1.80 -4.33
C PRO A 355 -7.61 2.30 -4.41
N THR A 356 -6.88 2.01 -5.49
CA THR A 356 -5.66 2.80 -5.79
C THR A 356 -6.02 4.25 -6.12
N PHE A 357 -5.04 5.17 -6.12
CA PHE A 357 -5.31 6.56 -6.49
C PHE A 357 -5.87 6.69 -7.92
N GLU A 358 -5.58 5.77 -8.82
CA GLU A 358 -6.14 5.69 -10.17
C GLU A 358 -7.47 4.93 -10.26
N LEU A 359 -8.19 4.77 -9.14
CA LEU A 359 -9.50 4.12 -9.07
C LEU A 359 -9.52 2.69 -9.63
N LYS A 360 -8.39 1.99 -9.53
CA LYS A 360 -8.34 0.54 -9.73
C LYS A 360 -8.79 -0.16 -8.46
N LEU A 361 -9.64 -1.17 -8.62
CA LEU A 361 -10.23 -1.88 -7.49
C LEU A 361 -9.15 -2.66 -6.71
N ALA A 362 -8.97 -2.25 -5.47
CA ALA A 362 -8.23 -2.96 -4.43
C ALA A 362 -8.94 -2.70 -3.08
N PRO A 363 -8.93 -3.64 -2.13
CA PRO A 363 -8.42 -5.00 -2.25
C PRO A 363 -9.26 -5.85 -3.23
N SER A 364 -8.72 -6.96 -3.73
CA SER A 364 -9.43 -7.82 -4.70
C SER A 364 -10.57 -8.59 -4.02
N PHE A 365 -10.30 -9.16 -2.86
CA PHE A 365 -11.19 -9.95 -1.99
C PHE A 365 -10.42 -10.22 -0.68
N GLY A 366 -10.95 -11.04 0.23
CA GLY A 366 -10.20 -11.40 1.43
C GLY A 366 -10.58 -12.72 2.07
N ALA A 367 -9.96 -12.98 3.22
CA ALA A 367 -10.14 -14.18 4.03
C ALA A 367 -10.02 -13.86 5.53
N PRO A 368 -10.35 -14.80 6.42
CA PRO A 368 -10.11 -14.63 7.86
C PRO A 368 -8.64 -14.32 8.17
N GLY A 369 -8.42 -13.18 8.83
CA GLY A 369 -7.09 -12.67 9.18
C GLY A 369 -7.00 -12.11 10.60
N ALA A 370 -8.12 -11.96 11.32
CA ALA A 370 -8.11 -11.57 12.73
C ALA A 370 -8.37 -12.77 13.65
N GLY A 371 -7.59 -12.88 14.74
CA GLY A 371 -7.69 -13.96 15.73
C GLY A 371 -7.24 -15.32 15.19
N ILE A 372 -6.17 -15.35 14.38
CA ILE A 372 -5.67 -16.56 13.72
C ILE A 372 -4.61 -17.22 14.59
N LEU A 373 -4.92 -18.43 15.07
CA LEU A 373 -3.95 -19.31 15.72
C LEU A 373 -3.08 -19.99 14.66
N SER A 374 -1.76 -19.88 14.80
CA SER A 374 -0.78 -20.56 13.95
C SER A 374 0.51 -20.84 14.74
N THR A 375 1.50 -21.40 14.04
CA THR A 375 2.86 -21.62 14.55
C THR A 375 3.55 -20.29 14.90
N TRP A 376 4.51 -20.38 15.80
CA TRP A 376 5.38 -19.30 16.24
C TRP A 376 6.75 -19.91 16.53
N PRO A 377 7.87 -19.16 16.52
CA PRO A 377 9.17 -19.78 16.78
C PRO A 377 9.20 -20.53 18.09
N VAL A 378 9.92 -21.66 18.12
CA VAL A 378 10.05 -22.53 19.29
C VAL A 378 10.63 -21.73 20.46
N ALA A 379 11.59 -20.86 20.19
CA ALA A 379 12.21 -19.97 21.15
C ALA A 379 11.24 -18.93 21.75
N LEU A 380 10.14 -18.63 21.07
CA LEU A 380 9.16 -17.60 21.45
C LEU A 380 7.82 -18.19 21.94
N GLY A 381 7.71 -19.52 22.07
CA GLY A 381 6.54 -20.17 22.63
C GLY A 381 5.75 -21.10 21.70
N GLU A 382 6.28 -21.44 20.51
CA GLU A 382 5.74 -22.42 19.53
C GLU A 382 4.42 -22.06 18.83
N TYR A 383 3.48 -21.38 19.48
CA TYR A 383 2.22 -20.97 18.86
C TYR A 383 1.83 -19.57 19.27
N ALA A 384 1.09 -18.90 18.39
CA ALA A 384 0.56 -17.57 18.64
C ALA A 384 -0.80 -17.36 17.99
N GLU A 385 -1.63 -16.54 18.62
CA GLU A 385 -2.82 -15.96 18.01
C GLU A 385 -2.49 -14.53 17.58
N ALA A 386 -2.61 -14.27 16.27
CA ALA A 386 -2.28 -12.99 15.67
C ALA A 386 -3.42 -12.47 14.77
N SER A 387 -3.51 -11.15 14.64
CA SER A 387 -4.43 -10.47 13.74
C SER A 387 -3.70 -9.58 12.74
N GLY A 388 -4.08 -9.69 11.46
CA GLY A 388 -3.60 -8.86 10.37
C GLY A 388 -4.03 -9.38 8.99
N THR A 389 -4.00 -8.50 7.98
CA THR A 389 -4.07 -8.93 6.57
C THR A 389 -2.94 -9.90 6.22
N SER A 390 -1.83 -9.84 6.96
CA SER A 390 -0.73 -10.81 6.96
C SER A 390 -1.15 -12.27 7.23
N MET A 391 -2.27 -12.51 7.92
CA MET A 391 -2.76 -13.87 8.20
C MET A 391 -3.80 -14.31 7.15
N ALA A 392 -4.59 -13.37 6.61
CA ALA A 392 -5.52 -13.66 5.52
C ALA A 392 -4.80 -14.02 4.21
N THR A 393 -3.67 -13.36 3.94
CA THR A 393 -2.88 -13.50 2.70
C THR A 393 -2.36 -14.93 2.44
N PRO A 394 -1.72 -15.63 3.39
CA PRO A 394 -1.31 -17.03 3.21
C PRO A 394 -2.48 -18.01 3.15
N LEU A 395 -3.61 -17.71 3.81
CA LEU A 395 -4.82 -18.52 3.67
C LEU A 395 -5.34 -18.45 2.23
N VAL A 396 -5.35 -17.26 1.62
CA VAL A 396 -5.70 -17.12 0.20
C VAL A 396 -4.67 -17.81 -0.71
N ALA A 397 -3.38 -17.72 -0.43
CA ALA A 397 -2.35 -18.45 -1.21
C ALA A 397 -2.62 -19.96 -1.20
N SER A 398 -3.03 -20.50 -0.05
CA SER A 398 -3.43 -21.89 0.10
C SER A 398 -4.67 -22.19 -0.73
N ILE A 399 -5.69 -21.33 -0.70
CA ILE A 399 -6.91 -21.48 -1.50
C ILE A 399 -6.59 -21.46 -3.00
N VAL A 400 -5.70 -20.58 -3.45
CA VAL A 400 -5.19 -20.58 -4.84
C VAL A 400 -4.59 -21.94 -5.18
N ALA A 401 -3.75 -22.53 -4.32
CA ALA A 401 -3.17 -23.86 -4.53
C ALA A 401 -4.24 -24.96 -4.65
N LEU A 402 -5.25 -24.95 -3.77
CA LEU A 402 -6.33 -25.94 -3.77
C LEU A 402 -7.22 -25.81 -5.02
N VAL A 403 -7.60 -24.58 -5.39
CA VAL A 403 -8.39 -24.31 -6.58
C VAL A 403 -7.61 -24.67 -7.84
N SER A 404 -6.31 -24.35 -7.90
CA SER A 404 -5.45 -24.75 -9.00
C SER A 404 -5.33 -26.26 -9.15
N GLN A 405 -5.21 -26.99 -8.04
CA GLN A 405 -5.18 -28.46 -8.06
C GLN A 405 -6.51 -29.03 -8.55
N ALA A 406 -7.64 -28.47 -8.11
CA ALA A 406 -8.97 -28.92 -8.50
C ALA A 406 -9.30 -28.64 -9.97
N ARG A 407 -8.85 -27.49 -10.50
CA ARG A 407 -9.13 -27.07 -11.88
C ARG A 407 -8.08 -27.47 -12.89
N GLY A 408 -6.89 -27.90 -12.44
CA GLY A 408 -5.77 -28.24 -13.32
C GLY A 408 -5.14 -27.04 -14.05
N THR A 409 -5.28 -25.83 -13.50
CA THR A 409 -4.72 -24.59 -14.08
C THR A 409 -4.21 -23.65 -12.99
N ARG A 410 -3.19 -22.87 -13.32
CA ARG A 410 -2.60 -21.83 -12.46
C ARG A 410 -2.65 -20.45 -13.11
N ASP A 411 -3.42 -20.30 -14.19
CA ASP A 411 -3.60 -19.01 -14.86
C ASP A 411 -4.07 -17.95 -13.84
N PRO A 412 -3.23 -16.95 -13.52
CA PRO A 412 -3.52 -16.01 -12.44
C PRO A 412 -4.79 -15.21 -12.67
N ASP A 413 -5.06 -14.81 -13.91
CA ASP A 413 -6.26 -14.04 -14.27
C ASP A 413 -7.53 -14.87 -14.06
N LEU A 414 -7.57 -16.09 -14.59
CA LEU A 414 -8.71 -16.99 -14.40
C LEU A 414 -8.95 -17.31 -12.92
N ILE A 415 -7.90 -17.63 -12.15
CA ILE A 415 -8.05 -17.90 -10.72
C ILE A 415 -8.57 -16.66 -9.97
N LYS A 416 -8.05 -15.47 -10.27
CA LYS A 416 -8.53 -14.22 -9.67
C LYS A 416 -10.00 -13.98 -9.98
N ARG A 417 -10.43 -14.16 -11.24
CA ARG A 417 -11.83 -14.01 -11.66
C ARG A 417 -12.75 -15.02 -10.99
N LEU A 418 -12.33 -16.28 -10.86
CA LEU A 418 -13.09 -17.31 -10.16
C LEU A 418 -13.28 -16.94 -8.68
N LEU A 419 -12.18 -16.65 -7.97
CA LEU A 419 -12.22 -16.28 -6.56
C LEU A 419 -13.03 -15.02 -6.30
N ALA A 420 -12.88 -13.99 -7.14
CA ALA A 420 -13.68 -12.77 -7.03
C ALA A 420 -15.16 -13.04 -7.30
N SER A 421 -15.48 -13.78 -8.36
CA SER A 421 -16.86 -13.97 -8.78
C SER A 421 -17.69 -14.82 -7.82
N THR A 422 -17.06 -15.75 -7.10
CA THR A 422 -17.73 -16.60 -6.11
C THR A 422 -17.55 -16.12 -4.66
N ALA A 423 -16.86 -15.00 -4.45
CA ALA A 423 -16.67 -14.43 -3.13
C ALA A 423 -18.01 -13.99 -2.53
N LYS A 424 -18.12 -14.10 -1.20
CA LYS A 424 -19.31 -13.74 -0.45
C LYS A 424 -19.14 -12.32 0.12
N PRO A 425 -19.99 -11.34 -0.23
CA PRO A 425 -19.99 -10.04 0.44
C PRO A 425 -20.41 -10.15 1.91
N ASN A 426 -19.77 -9.39 2.80
CA ASN A 426 -20.09 -9.37 4.22
C ASN A 426 -20.32 -7.95 4.76
N LEU A 427 -20.86 -7.90 5.97
CA LEU A 427 -21.05 -6.67 6.74
C LEU A 427 -19.69 -6.14 7.25
N SER A 428 -19.54 -4.82 7.30
CA SER A 428 -18.42 -4.19 8.01
C SER A 428 -18.63 -4.32 9.52
N GLN A 429 -17.54 -4.34 10.29
CA GLN A 429 -17.60 -4.02 11.70
C GLN A 429 -18.08 -2.57 11.91
N ASN A 430 -18.70 -2.31 13.07
CA ASN A 430 -19.17 -0.98 13.44
C ASN A 430 -17.97 -0.12 13.92
N TYR A 431 -17.81 1.07 13.33
CA TYR A 431 -16.77 2.06 13.69
C TYR A 431 -17.18 2.99 14.86
N GLY A 432 -18.18 2.60 15.66
CA GLY A 432 -18.64 3.37 16.82
C GLY A 432 -19.60 4.52 16.48
N VAL A 433 -20.28 4.45 15.32
CA VAL A 433 -21.30 5.42 14.90
C VAL A 433 -22.66 4.75 14.88
N ASP A 434 -23.68 5.37 15.49
CA ASP A 434 -25.05 4.86 15.48
C ASP A 434 -25.59 4.84 14.03
N ASN A 435 -26.12 3.70 13.57
CA ASN A 435 -26.91 3.45 12.34
C ASN A 435 -26.29 2.72 11.13
N ILE A 436 -25.39 1.74 11.29
CA ILE A 436 -24.89 1.01 10.10
C ILE A 436 -24.84 -0.52 10.24
N GLU A 437 -25.52 -1.08 11.24
CA GLU A 437 -25.48 -2.53 11.54
C GLU A 437 -26.06 -3.46 10.45
N ALA A 438 -26.70 -2.92 9.40
CA ALA A 438 -27.37 -3.71 8.35
C ALA A 438 -26.76 -3.58 6.94
N GLY A 439 -25.76 -2.72 6.71
CA GLY A 439 -25.18 -2.49 5.39
C GLY A 439 -23.99 -3.41 5.08
N LEU A 440 -23.90 -3.89 3.83
CA LEU A 440 -22.67 -4.54 3.35
C LEU A 440 -21.51 -3.54 3.39
N GLY A 441 -20.36 -4.02 3.85
CA GLY A 441 -19.14 -3.20 3.89
C GLY A 441 -18.81 -2.68 2.48
N PRO A 442 -18.30 -1.45 2.35
CA PRO A 442 -17.91 -0.91 1.05
C PRO A 442 -16.96 -1.84 0.30
N VAL A 443 -17.09 -1.93 -1.02
CA VAL A 443 -16.14 -2.70 -1.84
C VAL A 443 -14.69 -2.19 -1.69
N PRO A 444 -14.41 -0.88 -1.55
CA PRO A 444 -13.06 -0.40 -1.23
C PRO A 444 -12.45 -0.97 0.06
N GLN A 445 -13.28 -1.47 0.99
CA GLN A 445 -12.80 -2.13 2.22
C GLN A 445 -12.54 -3.62 2.00
N GLN A 446 -13.46 -4.31 1.34
CA GLN A 446 -13.54 -5.77 1.38
C GLN A 446 -13.21 -6.46 0.05
N GLY A 447 -13.22 -5.71 -1.05
CA GLY A 447 -13.12 -6.23 -2.40
C GLY A 447 -14.39 -6.97 -2.80
N ALA A 448 -14.24 -8.06 -3.54
CA ALA A 448 -15.37 -8.90 -3.98
C ALA A 448 -16.12 -9.57 -2.81
N GLY A 449 -15.46 -9.75 -1.67
CA GLY A 449 -15.99 -10.45 -0.51
C GLY A 449 -15.00 -11.46 0.06
N MET A 450 -15.47 -12.28 1.00
CA MET A 450 -14.71 -13.39 1.55
C MET A 450 -14.70 -14.57 0.56
N VAL A 451 -13.50 -15.04 0.21
CA VAL A 451 -13.32 -16.12 -0.77
C VAL A 451 -14.04 -17.41 -0.35
N GLN A 452 -14.61 -18.11 -1.33
CA GLN A 452 -15.27 -19.41 -1.16
C GLN A 452 -14.56 -20.44 -2.06
N ALA A 453 -13.61 -21.19 -1.47
CA ALA A 453 -12.66 -22.04 -2.19
C ALA A 453 -13.35 -23.14 -2.99
N TYR A 454 -14.33 -23.83 -2.40
CA TYR A 454 -15.06 -24.90 -3.08
C TYR A 454 -15.89 -24.35 -4.24
N ASP A 455 -16.61 -23.25 -4.01
CA ASP A 455 -17.42 -22.61 -5.05
C ASP A 455 -16.54 -22.12 -6.22
N ALA A 456 -15.36 -21.55 -5.95
CA ALA A 456 -14.41 -21.16 -6.99
C ALA A 456 -13.84 -22.35 -7.77
N ALA A 457 -13.52 -23.45 -7.09
CA ALA A 457 -13.00 -24.66 -7.72
C ALA A 457 -14.03 -25.31 -8.67
N TYR A 458 -15.29 -25.35 -8.24
CA TYR A 458 -16.39 -26.02 -8.94
C TYR A 458 -17.29 -25.09 -9.75
N ALA A 459 -16.93 -23.80 -9.87
CA ALA A 459 -17.68 -22.85 -10.68
C ALA A 459 -17.81 -23.36 -12.13
N THR A 460 -19.06 -23.55 -12.55
CA THR A 460 -19.49 -23.94 -13.90
C THR A 460 -19.74 -22.74 -14.80
N SER A 461 -19.49 -21.54 -14.30
CA SER A 461 -19.71 -20.28 -15.01
C SER A 461 -18.52 -19.36 -14.76
N VAL A 462 -17.95 -18.79 -15.82
CA VAL A 462 -16.76 -17.95 -15.76
C VAL A 462 -17.10 -16.55 -16.25
N LEU A 463 -16.88 -15.56 -15.41
CA LEU A 463 -17.02 -14.14 -15.76
C LEU A 463 -15.73 -13.64 -16.42
N SER A 464 -15.83 -12.74 -17.41
CA SER A 464 -14.67 -12.18 -18.11
C SER A 464 -13.91 -11.12 -17.33
N VAL A 465 -14.45 -10.65 -16.21
CA VAL A 465 -13.86 -9.61 -15.36
C VAL A 465 -13.90 -10.03 -13.90
N ALA A 466 -12.93 -9.58 -13.10
CA ALA A 466 -12.92 -9.75 -11.65
C ALA A 466 -13.62 -8.59 -10.92
N SER A 467 -13.76 -7.45 -11.58
CA SER A 467 -14.26 -6.20 -11.01
C SER A 467 -14.59 -5.19 -12.10
N LEU A 468 -15.34 -4.15 -11.75
CA LEU A 468 -15.62 -2.99 -12.60
C LEU A 468 -15.23 -1.68 -11.89
N SER A 469 -14.84 -0.68 -12.66
CA SER A 469 -14.69 0.70 -12.19
C SER A 469 -15.49 1.61 -13.10
N PHE A 470 -16.41 2.40 -12.53
CA PHE A 470 -17.13 3.45 -13.24
C PHE A 470 -16.37 4.78 -13.24
N ASN A 471 -15.15 4.77 -12.67
CA ASN A 471 -14.23 5.89 -12.61
C ASN A 471 -14.80 7.10 -11.83
N ASP A 472 -14.21 8.28 -12.06
CA ASP A 472 -14.58 9.57 -11.46
C ASP A 472 -15.54 10.37 -12.35
N THR A 473 -15.93 11.57 -11.93
CA THR A 473 -16.89 12.38 -12.72
C THR A 473 -16.33 12.93 -14.02
N ASP A 474 -15.01 13.12 -14.13
CA ASP A 474 -14.37 13.66 -15.33
C ASP A 474 -14.13 12.58 -16.38
N ASN A 475 -13.90 11.34 -15.96
CA ASN A 475 -13.64 10.17 -16.79
C ASN A 475 -14.76 9.13 -16.67
N PHE A 476 -15.98 9.59 -16.38
CA PHE A 476 -17.12 8.75 -16.01
C PHE A 476 -17.45 7.74 -17.10
N ILE A 477 -17.48 6.46 -16.71
CA ILE A 477 -17.89 5.35 -17.56
C ILE A 477 -19.36 5.05 -17.27
N SER A 478 -20.26 5.61 -18.08
CA SER A 478 -21.71 5.47 -17.87
C SER A 478 -22.23 4.08 -18.22
N GLU A 479 -21.54 3.36 -19.10
CA GLU A 479 -21.89 2.01 -19.54
C GLU A 479 -20.66 1.13 -19.70
N THR A 480 -20.78 -0.15 -19.33
CA THR A 480 -19.74 -1.15 -19.52
C THR A 480 -20.36 -2.52 -19.80
N THR A 481 -19.56 -3.47 -20.28
CA THR A 481 -19.99 -4.85 -20.53
C THR A 481 -19.02 -5.84 -19.91
N PHE A 482 -19.53 -7.01 -19.55
CA PHE A 482 -18.72 -8.20 -19.29
C PHE A 482 -19.42 -9.42 -19.86
N THR A 483 -18.69 -10.51 -20.05
CA THR A 483 -19.26 -11.76 -20.56
C THR A 483 -19.31 -12.84 -19.49
N VAL A 484 -20.28 -13.72 -19.64
CA VAL A 484 -20.46 -14.94 -18.86
C VAL A 484 -20.30 -16.11 -19.81
N THR A 485 -19.41 -17.03 -19.48
CA THR A 485 -19.23 -18.28 -20.24
C THR A 485 -19.67 -19.45 -19.38
N ASN A 486 -20.63 -20.23 -19.87
CA ASN A 486 -21.03 -21.48 -19.23
C ASN A 486 -20.01 -22.57 -19.59
N VAL A 487 -19.21 -22.99 -18.60
CA VAL A 487 -18.21 -24.06 -18.74
C VAL A 487 -18.69 -25.38 -18.13
N GLY A 488 -19.94 -25.45 -17.67
CA GLY A 488 -20.57 -26.67 -17.19
C GLY A 488 -21.23 -27.48 -18.31
N ASP A 489 -21.70 -28.67 -17.95
CA ASP A 489 -22.27 -29.65 -18.90
C ASP A 489 -23.78 -29.50 -19.11
N THR A 490 -24.42 -28.53 -18.45
CA THR A 490 -25.87 -28.28 -18.53
C THR A 490 -26.16 -26.81 -18.79
N THR A 491 -27.32 -26.51 -19.38
CA THR A 491 -27.79 -25.14 -19.56
C THR A 491 -27.88 -24.42 -18.22
N ALA A 492 -27.32 -23.21 -18.15
CA ALA A 492 -27.35 -22.36 -16.98
C ALA A 492 -28.24 -21.14 -17.26
N THR A 493 -29.15 -20.83 -16.35
CA THR A 493 -30.02 -19.64 -16.42
C THR A 493 -29.62 -18.66 -15.34
N TYR A 494 -29.48 -17.38 -15.71
CA TYR A 494 -29.02 -16.31 -14.83
C TYR A 494 -30.07 -15.19 -14.75
N ASN A 495 -30.20 -14.62 -13.56
CA ASN A 495 -30.89 -13.36 -13.30
C ASN A 495 -29.86 -12.35 -12.82
N VAL A 496 -29.78 -11.22 -13.51
CA VAL A 496 -28.84 -10.14 -13.20
C VAL A 496 -29.53 -9.14 -12.28
N SER A 497 -28.92 -8.85 -11.13
CA SER A 497 -29.48 -7.91 -10.16
C SER A 497 -28.42 -7.06 -9.47
N HIS A 498 -28.84 -5.97 -8.84
CA HIS A 498 -27.95 -5.04 -8.15
C HIS A 498 -28.02 -5.26 -6.64
N VAL A 499 -26.85 -5.41 -6.00
CA VAL A 499 -26.71 -5.40 -4.55
C VAL A 499 -25.84 -4.21 -4.15
N PRO A 500 -26.39 -3.15 -3.55
CA PRO A 500 -25.59 -1.99 -3.15
C PRO A 500 -24.73 -2.27 -1.90
N ALA A 501 -23.57 -1.63 -1.83
CA ALA A 501 -22.79 -1.50 -0.60
C ALA A 501 -22.97 -0.11 0.00
N LEU A 502 -22.46 0.08 1.22
CA LEU A 502 -22.32 1.41 1.81
C LEU A 502 -21.39 2.28 0.95
N THR A 503 -21.75 3.56 0.80
CA THR A 503 -20.88 4.59 0.23
C THR A 503 -20.01 5.17 1.33
N ALA A 504 -18.71 5.36 1.07
CA ALA A 504 -17.75 5.84 2.06
C ALA A 504 -17.14 7.17 1.64
N THR A 505 -16.86 8.05 2.61
CA THR A 505 -16.16 9.32 2.37
C THR A 505 -14.68 9.22 2.71
N THR A 506 -13.88 10.09 2.08
CA THR A 506 -12.42 10.09 2.25
C THR A 506 -11.93 11.28 3.04
N LEU A 507 -12.55 12.45 2.85
CA LEU A 507 -12.06 13.74 3.35
C LEU A 507 -13.04 14.42 4.30
N THR A 508 -12.49 15.16 5.26
CA THR A 508 -13.17 16.21 6.02
C THR A 508 -12.35 17.49 5.86
N ASP A 509 -12.83 18.45 5.06
CA ASP A 509 -12.04 19.58 4.57
C ASP A 509 -10.76 19.09 3.84
N ILE A 510 -9.59 19.33 4.41
CA ILE A 510 -8.28 18.92 3.88
C ILE A 510 -7.65 17.79 4.69
N TYR A 511 -8.46 17.07 5.48
CA TYR A 511 -8.01 15.99 6.36
C TYR A 511 -8.59 14.65 5.89
N ARG A 512 -7.72 13.65 5.74
CA ARG A 512 -8.14 12.28 5.46
C ARG A 512 -8.76 11.65 6.71
N GLN A 513 -9.88 10.96 6.50
CA GLN A 513 -10.60 10.28 7.57
C GLN A 513 -9.99 8.91 7.83
N SER A 514 -9.52 8.67 9.05
CA SER A 514 -9.11 7.34 9.52
C SER A 514 -10.29 6.41 9.81
N SER A 515 -11.48 6.98 9.98
CA SER A 515 -12.76 6.29 10.13
C SER A 515 -13.76 6.94 9.17
N PRO A 516 -13.92 6.38 7.97
CA PRO A 516 -14.82 6.93 6.94
C PRO A 516 -16.25 7.06 7.46
N GLU A 517 -16.93 8.16 7.11
CA GLU A 517 -18.38 8.21 7.24
C GLU A 517 -19.01 7.32 6.17
N LEU A 518 -20.02 6.54 6.57
CA LEU A 518 -20.70 5.60 5.68
C LEU A 518 -22.15 5.99 5.49
N PHE A 519 -22.63 5.86 4.25
CA PHE A 519 -23.97 6.28 3.83
C PHE A 519 -24.69 5.14 3.12
N THR A 520 -26.01 5.07 3.30
CA THR A 520 -26.89 4.16 2.56
C THR A 520 -27.36 4.73 1.22
N THR A 521 -26.70 5.78 0.72
CA THR A 521 -26.94 6.36 -0.61
C THR A 521 -26.02 5.67 -1.61
N TYR A 522 -26.58 5.04 -2.66
CA TYR A 522 -25.85 4.24 -3.63
C TYR A 522 -26.22 4.58 -5.08
N ALA A 523 -25.44 4.06 -6.03
CA ALA A 523 -25.73 4.18 -7.45
C ALA A 523 -26.93 3.31 -7.87
N THR A 524 -27.60 3.67 -8.96
CA THR A 524 -28.62 2.82 -9.60
C THR A 524 -28.01 2.16 -10.83
N LEU A 525 -28.16 0.83 -10.94
CA LEU A 525 -27.68 0.06 -12.09
C LEU A 525 -28.86 -0.53 -12.88
N THR A 526 -28.73 -0.55 -14.20
CA THR A 526 -29.64 -1.23 -15.12
C THR A 526 -28.89 -2.25 -15.97
N PHE A 527 -29.55 -3.35 -16.33
CA PHE A 527 -28.92 -4.51 -16.97
C PHE A 527 -29.62 -4.90 -18.26
N GLU A 528 -28.84 -5.20 -19.29
CA GLU A 528 -29.33 -5.74 -20.56
C GLU A 528 -28.44 -6.91 -21.03
N PRO A 529 -28.99 -8.15 -21.11
CA PRO A 529 -30.29 -8.57 -20.59
C PRO A 529 -30.29 -8.66 -19.05
N SER A 530 -31.46 -8.52 -18.42
CA SER A 530 -31.63 -8.76 -16.97
C SER A 530 -31.83 -10.24 -16.62
N SER A 531 -32.07 -11.09 -17.62
CA SER A 531 -32.23 -12.54 -17.49
C SER A 531 -31.88 -13.21 -18.81
N PHE A 532 -31.13 -14.32 -18.76
CA PHE A 532 -30.72 -15.07 -19.95
C PHE A 532 -30.32 -16.51 -19.58
N SER A 533 -30.21 -17.37 -20.59
CA SER A 533 -29.75 -18.76 -20.44
C SER A 533 -28.62 -19.04 -21.43
N LEU A 534 -27.64 -19.82 -21.00
CA LEU A 534 -26.50 -20.23 -21.80
C LEU A 534 -26.42 -21.75 -21.86
N GLU A 535 -26.43 -22.30 -23.07
CA GLU A 535 -26.07 -23.69 -23.33
C GLU A 535 -24.61 -23.96 -22.93
N PRO A 536 -24.22 -25.22 -22.70
CA PRO A 536 -22.82 -25.59 -22.46
C PRO A 536 -21.87 -24.98 -23.51
N ASN A 537 -20.77 -24.39 -23.06
CA ASN A 537 -19.76 -23.67 -23.86
C ASN A 537 -20.26 -22.39 -24.56
N ALA A 538 -21.50 -21.94 -24.30
CA ALA A 538 -21.97 -20.66 -24.81
C ALA A 538 -21.48 -19.49 -23.94
N THR A 539 -21.31 -18.35 -24.59
CA THR A 539 -20.96 -17.08 -23.95
C THR A 539 -22.06 -16.06 -24.19
N GLY A 540 -22.48 -15.36 -23.14
CA GLY A 540 -23.42 -14.23 -23.20
C GLY A 540 -22.76 -12.94 -22.71
N GLU A 541 -23.20 -11.80 -23.25
CA GLU A 541 -22.77 -10.48 -22.79
C GLU A 541 -23.84 -9.87 -21.88
N VAL A 542 -23.41 -9.22 -20.79
CA VAL A 542 -24.24 -8.40 -19.91
C VAL A 542 -23.75 -6.96 -20.00
N ARG A 543 -24.63 -6.08 -20.47
CA ARG A 543 -24.43 -4.62 -20.44
C ARG A 543 -24.95 -4.06 -19.13
N ILE A 544 -24.18 -3.16 -18.54
CA ILE A 544 -24.51 -2.44 -17.32
C ILE A 544 -24.48 -0.96 -17.63
N SER A 545 -25.55 -0.24 -17.30
CA SER A 545 -25.57 1.22 -17.28
C SER A 545 -25.71 1.69 -15.83
N VAL A 546 -25.00 2.76 -15.47
CA VAL A 546 -24.93 3.27 -14.09
C VAL A 546 -25.38 4.72 -14.00
N VAL A 547 -26.11 5.03 -12.94
CA VAL A 547 -26.40 6.40 -12.49
C VAL A 547 -25.78 6.60 -11.11
N PRO A 548 -24.76 7.45 -10.95
CA PRO A 548 -24.12 7.71 -9.67
C PRO A 548 -25.11 8.25 -8.61
N PRO A 549 -24.85 8.01 -7.31
CA PRO A 549 -25.68 8.57 -6.24
C PRO A 549 -25.71 10.10 -6.28
N LYS A 550 -26.86 10.67 -5.91
CA LYS A 550 -27.07 12.13 -5.81
C LYS A 550 -27.08 12.58 -4.34
N GLY A 551 -26.83 13.88 -4.12
CA GLY A 551 -26.93 14.48 -2.79
C GLY A 551 -25.71 14.27 -1.88
N LEU A 552 -24.61 13.76 -2.43
CA LEU A 552 -23.33 13.66 -1.73
C LEU A 552 -22.47 14.89 -2.02
N ALA A 553 -21.80 15.42 -1.01
CA ALA A 553 -20.88 16.55 -1.20
C ALA A 553 -19.61 16.06 -1.92
N THR A 554 -19.24 16.69 -3.03
CA THR A 554 -18.06 16.29 -3.81
C THR A 554 -16.74 16.53 -3.06
N ALA A 555 -16.71 17.53 -2.17
CA ALA A 555 -15.55 17.91 -1.37
C ALA A 555 -15.09 16.83 -0.38
N VAL A 556 -15.98 15.91 0.03
CA VAL A 556 -15.62 14.82 0.95
C VAL A 556 -15.12 13.56 0.21
N LEU A 557 -15.00 13.62 -1.12
CA LEU A 557 -14.56 12.52 -1.98
C LEU A 557 -15.33 11.21 -1.69
N PRO A 558 -16.65 11.18 -2.01
CA PRO A 558 -17.48 10.01 -1.79
C PRO A 558 -17.21 8.90 -2.82
N LEU A 559 -16.92 7.69 -2.32
CA LEU A 559 -16.78 6.47 -3.13
C LEU A 559 -17.99 5.57 -2.96
N TYR A 560 -18.73 5.39 -4.05
CA TYR A 560 -19.89 4.52 -4.11
C TYR A 560 -19.50 3.14 -4.66
N SER A 561 -20.17 2.09 -4.20
CA SER A 561 -19.81 0.73 -4.58
C SER A 561 -20.98 -0.26 -4.40
N GLY A 562 -20.78 -1.48 -4.89
CA GLY A 562 -21.74 -2.57 -4.77
C GLY A 562 -21.35 -3.74 -5.67
N TRP A 563 -22.31 -4.62 -5.94
CA TRP A 563 -22.13 -5.80 -6.78
C TRP A 563 -23.21 -5.89 -7.85
N VAL A 564 -22.78 -6.26 -9.05
CA VAL A 564 -23.66 -6.87 -10.05
C VAL A 564 -23.71 -8.36 -9.74
N THR A 565 -24.87 -8.88 -9.39
CA THR A 565 -25.06 -10.28 -9.01
C THR A 565 -25.70 -11.06 -10.15
N LEU A 566 -25.25 -12.29 -10.35
CA LEU A 566 -25.81 -13.23 -11.32
C LEU A 566 -26.24 -14.46 -10.53
N ASN A 567 -27.47 -14.43 -10.06
CA ASN A 567 -28.09 -15.57 -9.37
C ASN A 567 -28.78 -16.44 -10.39
N GLY A 568 -28.53 -17.74 -10.35
CA GLY A 568 -28.96 -18.64 -11.38
C GLY A 568 -29.18 -20.06 -10.90
N THR A 569 -29.50 -20.93 -11.85
CA THR A 569 -29.58 -22.37 -11.63
C THR A 569 -29.03 -23.10 -12.85
N ASN A 570 -28.47 -24.28 -12.62
CA ASN A 570 -28.11 -25.24 -13.66
C ASN A 570 -28.58 -26.65 -13.22
N GLY A 571 -28.19 -27.69 -13.96
CA GLY A 571 -28.52 -29.07 -13.61
C GLY A 571 -27.95 -29.56 -12.28
N ASP A 572 -26.96 -28.87 -11.73
CA ASP A 572 -26.27 -29.23 -10.48
C ASP A 572 -26.78 -28.44 -9.26
N GLY A 573 -27.55 -27.37 -9.46
CA GLY A 573 -28.16 -26.58 -8.38
C GLY A 573 -28.13 -25.07 -8.62
N GLU A 574 -28.08 -24.31 -7.53
CA GLU A 574 -28.02 -22.84 -7.56
C GLU A 574 -26.62 -22.35 -7.94
N LEU A 575 -26.58 -21.26 -8.72
CA LEU A 575 -25.38 -20.50 -9.07
C LEU A 575 -25.48 -19.13 -8.40
N ALA A 576 -24.44 -18.72 -7.69
CA ALA A 576 -24.36 -17.40 -7.09
C ALA A 576 -23.02 -16.77 -7.47
N LEU A 577 -23.06 -15.86 -8.43
CA LEU A 577 -21.88 -15.10 -8.87
C LEU A 577 -22.07 -13.61 -8.65
N SER A 578 -20.97 -12.87 -8.55
CA SER A 578 -21.00 -11.43 -8.46
C SER A 578 -19.82 -10.76 -9.15
N VAL A 579 -19.98 -9.49 -9.52
CA VAL A 579 -18.90 -8.61 -9.98
C VAL A 579 -18.94 -7.36 -9.10
N PRO A 580 -17.92 -7.14 -8.24
CA PRO A 580 -17.82 -5.91 -7.47
C PRO A 580 -17.57 -4.71 -8.39
N TYR A 581 -18.13 -3.56 -8.04
CA TYR A 581 -17.85 -2.30 -8.72
C TYR A 581 -17.54 -1.17 -7.75
N ILE A 582 -16.80 -0.19 -8.23
CA ILE A 582 -16.51 1.08 -7.54
C ILE A 582 -16.74 2.27 -8.48
N GLY A 583 -16.95 3.45 -7.90
CA GLY A 583 -16.87 4.73 -8.61
C GLY A 583 -16.73 5.89 -7.63
N ALA A 584 -16.14 6.99 -8.09
CA ALA A 584 -16.03 8.22 -7.32
C ALA A 584 -17.10 9.22 -7.76
N ALA A 585 -17.93 9.70 -6.83
CA ALA A 585 -18.93 10.73 -7.12
C ALA A 585 -18.34 12.15 -7.03
N THR A 586 -17.09 12.30 -7.44
CA THR A 586 -16.36 13.57 -7.57
C THR A 586 -15.30 13.43 -8.67
N SER A 587 -14.64 14.53 -9.02
CA SER A 587 -13.52 14.57 -9.97
C SER A 587 -12.22 14.33 -9.20
N MET A 588 -11.47 13.28 -9.54
CA MET A 588 -10.15 13.01 -8.97
C MET A 588 -9.13 14.08 -9.37
N LYS A 589 -9.30 14.68 -10.56
CA LYS A 589 -8.49 15.82 -11.01
C LYS A 589 -8.72 17.05 -10.13
N ASN A 590 -9.92 17.26 -9.58
CA ASN A 590 -10.25 18.44 -8.76
C ASN A 590 -10.14 18.19 -7.25
N VAL A 591 -9.76 16.98 -6.83
CA VAL A 591 -9.43 16.71 -5.42
C VAL A 591 -8.14 17.42 -5.06
N THR A 592 -8.15 18.12 -3.92
CA THR A 592 -6.96 18.79 -3.39
C THR A 592 -5.89 17.76 -3.03
N VAL A 593 -4.73 17.87 -3.67
CA VAL A 593 -3.52 17.10 -3.35
C VAL A 593 -2.63 17.91 -2.41
N LEU A 594 -2.52 19.22 -2.65
CA LEU A 594 -1.69 20.13 -1.86
C LEU A 594 -2.52 21.33 -1.38
N ALA A 595 -2.51 21.59 -0.08
CA ALA A 595 -3.24 22.71 0.53
C ALA A 595 -2.29 23.64 1.27
N ALA A 596 -2.35 24.94 1.01
CA ALA A 596 -1.51 25.95 1.66
C ALA A 596 -1.53 25.88 3.20
N LYS A 597 -2.69 25.53 3.80
CA LYS A 597 -2.84 25.35 5.25
C LYS A 597 -1.99 24.19 5.84
N ARG A 598 -1.48 23.31 5.00
CA ARG A 598 -0.61 22.16 5.36
C ARG A 598 0.87 22.43 5.10
N LEU A 599 1.21 23.66 4.69
CA LEU A 599 2.55 24.04 4.28
C LEU A 599 3.08 25.13 5.20
N ILE A 600 4.32 24.96 5.65
CA ILE A 600 4.98 25.89 6.55
C ILE A 600 6.38 26.15 5.98
N PHE A 601 6.68 27.41 5.70
CA PHE A 601 8.04 27.83 5.36
C PHE A 601 8.75 28.26 6.64
N SER A 602 9.76 27.48 7.02
CA SER A 602 10.39 27.52 8.34
C SER A 602 11.92 27.55 8.20
N ARG A 603 12.61 27.40 9.33
CA ARG A 603 14.07 27.26 9.43
C ARG A 603 14.43 25.88 9.97
N SER A 604 15.47 25.26 9.43
CA SER A 604 15.84 23.86 9.74
C SER A 604 16.35 23.62 11.17
N ASP A 605 16.76 24.68 11.88
CA ASP A 605 17.41 24.60 13.19
C ASP A 605 16.48 24.93 14.37
N ASP A 606 15.18 25.20 14.13
CA ASP A 606 14.17 25.27 15.20
C ASP A 606 13.28 24.02 15.16
N PRO A 607 13.32 23.16 16.20
CA PRO A 607 12.51 21.95 16.25
C PRO A 607 11.00 22.22 16.28
N ARG A 608 10.57 23.45 16.57
CA ARG A 608 9.15 23.86 16.56
C ARG A 608 8.68 24.34 15.18
N SER A 609 9.61 24.51 14.23
CA SER A 609 9.34 24.92 12.85
C SER A 609 8.34 26.09 12.70
N PRO A 610 8.50 27.23 13.41
CA PRO A 610 7.62 28.38 13.22
C PRO A 610 7.77 28.98 11.82
N ASP A 611 6.73 29.65 11.34
CA ASP A 611 6.77 30.41 10.09
C ASP A 611 7.88 31.47 10.11
N VAL A 612 8.60 31.56 9.00
CA VAL A 612 9.64 32.57 8.80
C VAL A 612 9.04 33.77 8.04
N PRO A 613 9.20 35.01 8.55
CA PRO A 613 8.69 36.20 7.87
C PRO A 613 9.29 36.40 6.47
N ALA A 614 8.51 37.00 5.57
CA ALA A 614 9.00 37.38 4.25
C ALA A 614 10.21 38.33 4.33
N ASN A 615 11.12 38.21 3.37
CA ASN A 615 12.40 38.90 3.28
C ASN A 615 13.42 38.54 4.37
N THR A 616 13.22 37.43 5.09
CA THR A 616 14.27 36.87 5.96
C THR A 616 15.50 36.52 5.13
N THR A 617 16.68 36.84 5.66
CA THR A 617 17.95 36.46 5.05
C THR A 617 18.52 35.21 5.71
N PHE A 618 18.75 34.18 4.91
CA PHE A 618 19.44 32.96 5.32
C PHE A 618 20.93 33.06 4.94
N GLN A 619 21.79 32.84 5.94
CA GLN A 619 23.25 32.79 5.74
C GLN A 619 23.67 31.33 5.57
N LEU A 620 24.02 30.97 4.34
CA LEU A 620 24.37 29.61 3.95
C LEU A 620 25.89 29.46 3.86
N PRO A 621 26.47 28.30 4.21
CA PRO A 621 27.87 28.02 3.95
C PRO A 621 28.18 28.19 2.47
N VAL A 622 29.29 28.84 2.14
CA VAL A 622 29.72 28.98 0.74
C VAL A 622 29.96 27.59 0.11
N PRO A 623 29.43 27.32 -1.11
CA PRO A 623 29.69 26.05 -1.78
C PRO A 623 31.17 25.91 -2.13
N ALA A 624 31.75 24.73 -1.95
CA ALA A 624 33.16 24.49 -2.29
C ALA A 624 33.48 24.76 -3.78
N ALA A 625 32.48 24.63 -4.65
CA ALA A 625 32.58 24.93 -6.09
C ALA A 625 32.60 26.44 -6.39
N HIS A 626 32.16 27.29 -5.46
CA HIS A 626 32.04 28.73 -5.62
C HIS A 626 32.64 29.51 -4.43
N PRO A 627 33.94 29.32 -4.13
CA PRO A 627 34.58 30.04 -3.02
C PRO A 627 34.58 31.56 -3.23
N ASP A 628 34.42 32.02 -4.47
CA ASP A 628 34.29 33.42 -4.85
C ASP A 628 32.96 34.07 -4.39
N TRP A 629 31.96 33.28 -4.01
CA TRP A 629 30.69 33.78 -3.48
C TRP A 629 30.73 34.12 -1.99
N ALA A 630 31.82 33.78 -1.30
CA ALA A 630 31.95 33.98 0.12
C ALA A 630 31.88 35.47 0.50
N LEU A 631 30.96 35.79 1.42
CA LEU A 631 30.87 37.11 2.04
C LEU A 631 31.15 37.01 3.54
N PRO A 632 31.60 38.10 4.19
CA PRO A 632 31.66 38.15 5.65
C PRO A 632 30.27 37.95 6.27
N LEU A 633 30.24 37.31 7.44
CA LEU A 633 29.04 37.21 8.28
C LEU A 633 28.46 38.61 8.51
N ALA A 634 27.17 38.76 8.19
CA ALA A 634 26.46 40.01 8.35
C ALA A 634 25.91 40.10 9.78
N SER A 635 26.32 41.13 10.53
CA SER A 635 25.75 41.48 11.83
C SER A 635 24.97 42.79 11.67
N THR A 636 23.72 42.69 11.24
CA THR A 636 22.82 43.85 11.08
C THR A 636 21.58 43.72 11.97
N SER A 637 20.79 44.78 12.07
CA SER A 637 19.46 44.76 12.72
C SER A 637 18.37 44.17 11.82
N ASP A 638 18.71 43.76 10.60
CA ASP A 638 17.77 43.12 9.67
C ASP A 638 17.47 41.69 10.14
N LEU A 639 16.40 41.09 9.61
CA LEU A 639 15.99 39.73 9.94
C LEU A 639 16.92 38.70 9.28
N ILE A 640 18.14 38.57 9.81
CA ILE A 640 19.18 37.66 9.34
C ILE A 640 19.29 36.45 10.30
N LEU A 641 19.25 35.24 9.75
CA LEU A 641 19.38 34.00 10.49
C LEU A 641 20.85 33.58 10.66
N PRO A 642 21.19 32.85 11.74
CA PRO A 642 22.54 32.36 11.96
C PRO A 642 22.94 31.30 10.93
N LEU A 643 24.25 31.09 10.77
CA LEU A 643 24.79 30.00 9.97
C LEU A 643 24.28 28.65 10.51
N GLY A 644 23.80 27.77 9.63
CA GLY A 644 23.20 26.48 9.98
C GLY A 644 21.68 26.48 10.07
N ALA A 645 21.04 27.66 10.02
CA ALA A 645 19.62 27.79 9.77
C ALA A 645 19.37 27.78 8.25
N PHE A 646 18.89 26.67 7.70
CA PHE A 646 18.55 26.56 6.28
C PHE A 646 17.09 26.93 6.03
N PRO A 647 16.75 27.54 4.86
CA PRO A 647 15.39 27.56 4.35
C PRO A 647 14.81 26.15 4.42
N ASN A 648 13.68 25.98 5.09
CA ASN A 648 13.08 24.66 5.26
C ASN A 648 11.61 24.70 4.90
N GLN A 649 11.24 23.93 3.88
CA GLN A 649 9.85 23.75 3.54
C GLN A 649 9.32 22.50 4.27
N PHE A 650 8.33 22.68 5.14
CA PHE A 650 7.49 21.58 5.60
C PHE A 650 6.33 21.42 4.62
N LEU A 651 6.17 20.20 4.09
CA LEU A 651 5.10 19.84 3.18
C LEU A 651 4.28 18.73 3.80
N TRP A 652 2.95 18.80 3.67
CA TRP A 652 2.07 17.67 3.98
C TRP A 652 0.98 17.55 2.92
N LEU A 653 1.05 16.47 2.15
CA LEU A 653 0.07 16.18 1.12
C LEU A 653 -1.28 15.77 1.71
N VAL A 654 -2.36 16.32 1.16
CA VAL A 654 -3.74 15.95 1.52
C VAL A 654 -4.10 14.59 0.90
N MET A 655 -3.76 14.42 -0.37
CA MET A 655 -3.92 13.18 -1.15
C MET A 655 -2.61 12.85 -1.85
N GLY A 656 -2.48 11.64 -2.41
CA GLY A 656 -1.22 11.21 -3.02
C GLY A 656 -0.92 12.02 -4.26
N SER A 657 0.35 12.12 -4.62
CA SER A 657 0.76 12.67 -5.90
C SER A 657 1.74 11.75 -6.61
N SER A 658 1.49 11.49 -7.90
CA SER A 658 2.44 10.73 -8.71
C SER A 658 3.72 11.51 -8.99
N GLU A 659 3.73 12.84 -8.80
CA GLU A 659 4.91 13.69 -8.95
C GLU A 659 4.82 14.95 -8.07
N VAL A 660 5.83 15.18 -7.24
CA VAL A 660 5.99 16.42 -6.47
C VAL A 660 7.30 17.09 -6.91
N ARG A 661 7.22 18.37 -7.27
CA ARG A 661 8.35 19.25 -7.57
C ARG A 661 8.48 20.30 -6.48
N LEU A 662 9.70 20.69 -6.16
CA LEU A 662 10.00 21.82 -5.28
C LEU A 662 11.10 22.61 -5.98
N GLU A 663 10.79 23.81 -6.43
CA GLU A 663 11.66 24.55 -7.34
C GLU A 663 12.10 25.90 -6.79
N ALA A 664 13.34 26.27 -7.09
CA ALA A 664 13.88 27.57 -6.73
C ALA A 664 13.45 28.61 -7.77
N VAL A 665 12.67 29.60 -7.35
CA VAL A 665 12.14 30.67 -8.21
C VAL A 665 12.81 31.99 -7.83
N PRO A 666 13.68 32.56 -8.68
CA PRO A 666 14.29 33.86 -8.41
C PRO A 666 13.24 34.97 -8.49
N VAL A 667 13.28 35.89 -7.52
CA VAL A 667 12.36 37.04 -7.48
C VAL A 667 13.07 38.26 -8.08
N ALA A 668 12.57 38.73 -9.22
CA ALA A 668 13.00 40.01 -9.77
C ALA A 668 12.54 41.15 -8.86
N SER A 669 13.47 41.94 -8.33
CA SER A 669 13.17 43.15 -7.56
C SER A 669 13.59 44.39 -8.35
N LEU A 670 12.97 45.54 -8.07
CA LEU A 670 13.31 46.82 -8.72
C LEU A 670 14.83 47.10 -8.55
N GLY A 671 15.60 46.89 -9.62
CA GLY A 671 17.05 47.09 -9.65
C GLY A 671 17.91 45.81 -9.68
N TYR A 672 17.31 44.61 -9.64
CA TYR A 672 17.98 43.34 -9.96
C TYR A 672 17.53 42.85 -11.33
N GLU A 673 18.49 42.53 -12.21
CA GLU A 673 18.19 41.87 -13.49
C GLU A 673 17.58 40.48 -13.24
N PRO A 674 16.62 40.02 -14.07
CA PRO A 674 16.14 38.65 -14.03
C PRO A 674 17.33 37.68 -14.07
N ASN A 675 17.33 36.65 -13.22
CA ASN A 675 18.40 35.66 -13.24
C ASN A 675 18.44 35.02 -14.65
N PRO A 676 19.54 35.18 -15.42
CA PRO A 676 19.60 34.77 -16.82
C PRO A 676 19.53 33.25 -17.01
N ASP A 677 19.79 32.48 -15.95
CA ASP A 677 19.76 31.02 -15.98
C ASP A 677 18.36 30.46 -15.70
N ALA A 678 17.44 31.29 -15.21
CA ALA A 678 16.06 30.88 -14.97
C ALA A 678 15.33 30.64 -16.30
N LYS A 679 14.68 29.48 -16.41
CA LYS A 679 13.95 29.04 -17.61
C LYS A 679 12.52 28.71 -17.25
N ASP A 680 11.63 28.80 -18.24
CA ASP A 680 10.27 28.30 -18.08
C ASP A 680 10.34 26.80 -17.78
N ASN A 681 9.75 26.43 -16.66
CA ASN A 681 9.72 25.07 -16.15
C ASN A 681 8.69 24.17 -16.86
N GLY A 682 8.08 24.67 -17.94
CA GLY A 682 7.03 24.03 -18.72
C GLY A 682 5.62 24.31 -18.18
N LEU A 683 5.51 25.01 -17.04
CA LEU A 683 4.24 25.36 -16.38
C LEU A 683 4.02 26.88 -16.30
N GLY A 684 4.83 27.67 -17.02
CA GLY A 684 4.76 29.13 -17.02
C GLY A 684 5.45 29.77 -15.82
N VAL A 685 6.37 29.05 -15.16
CA VAL A 685 7.17 29.57 -14.03
C VAL A 685 8.62 29.62 -14.42
N MET A 686 9.22 30.81 -14.31
CA MET A 686 10.66 30.99 -14.52
C MET A 686 11.41 30.50 -13.30
N SER A 687 12.04 29.33 -13.41
CA SER A 687 12.71 28.65 -12.31
C SER A 687 14.16 28.33 -12.66
N LEU A 688 15.01 28.26 -11.63
CA LEU A 688 16.34 27.66 -11.74
C LEU A 688 16.29 26.12 -11.70
N GLY A 689 15.10 25.54 -11.51
CA GLY A 689 14.85 24.10 -11.47
C GLY A 689 14.50 23.60 -10.08
N ASN A 690 14.30 22.28 -9.99
CA ASN A 690 14.05 21.60 -8.74
C ASN A 690 15.22 21.80 -7.75
N VAL A 691 14.90 21.93 -6.46
CA VAL A 691 15.86 21.80 -5.38
C VAL A 691 16.33 20.35 -5.29
N ALA A 692 17.48 20.16 -4.67
CA ALA A 692 18.00 18.86 -4.31
C ALA A 692 16.91 17.95 -3.67
N GLY A 693 16.68 16.76 -4.24
CA GLY A 693 15.76 15.73 -3.75
C GLY A 693 14.50 15.57 -4.58
N TYR A 694 14.29 16.48 -5.55
CA TYR A 694 13.10 16.56 -6.37
C TYR A 694 13.41 16.41 -7.87
N PRO A 695 12.44 15.96 -8.71
CA PRO A 695 11.08 15.61 -8.33
C PRO A 695 11.00 14.27 -7.58
N MET A 696 10.06 14.18 -6.64
CA MET A 696 9.68 12.91 -6.01
C MET A 696 8.53 12.30 -6.79
N THR A 697 8.50 10.97 -6.93
CA THR A 697 7.45 10.25 -7.67
C THR A 697 6.69 9.28 -6.78
N TYR A 698 5.39 9.10 -7.05
CA TYR A 698 4.48 8.20 -6.32
C TYR A 698 4.47 8.45 -4.81
N VAL A 699 4.36 9.71 -4.43
CA VAL A 699 4.36 10.14 -3.03
C VAL A 699 2.98 9.89 -2.42
N ARG A 700 2.95 9.17 -1.30
CA ARG A 700 1.73 8.95 -0.51
C ARG A 700 1.31 10.23 0.27
N PRO A 701 0.12 10.28 0.90
CA PRO A 701 -0.35 11.43 1.68
C PRO A 701 0.40 11.63 3.03
N ILE A 702 1.70 11.85 2.98
CA ILE A 702 2.60 12.03 4.13
C ILE A 702 3.09 13.48 4.24
N GLY A 703 3.56 13.88 5.44
CA GLY A 703 4.31 15.11 5.64
C GLY A 703 5.80 14.89 5.88
N TRP A 704 6.63 15.80 5.37
CA TRP A 704 8.09 15.77 5.53
C TRP A 704 8.69 17.17 5.50
N MET A 705 9.95 17.29 5.93
CA MET A 705 10.74 18.51 5.88
C MET A 705 11.73 18.45 4.73
N SER A 706 11.92 19.57 4.06
CA SER A 706 12.90 19.76 2.98
C SER A 706 13.80 20.95 3.29
N PRO A 707 14.81 20.78 4.17
CA PRO A 707 15.82 21.81 4.38
C PRO A 707 16.65 21.97 3.10
N TRP A 708 16.98 23.21 2.77
CA TRP A 708 17.61 23.55 1.50
C TRP A 708 18.82 24.45 1.71
N ASP A 709 20.00 23.98 1.30
CA ASP A 709 21.28 24.70 1.41
C ASP A 709 21.59 25.57 0.18
N GLY A 710 20.68 25.64 -0.80
CA GLY A 710 20.90 26.33 -2.07
C GLY A 710 21.24 25.39 -3.23
N SER A 711 21.46 24.10 -2.96
CA SER A 711 21.74 23.10 -3.99
C SER A 711 20.51 22.75 -4.83
N LEU A 712 20.69 22.69 -6.14
CA LEU A 712 19.65 22.30 -7.08
C LEU A 712 19.73 20.79 -7.35
N ALA A 713 18.61 20.22 -7.79
CA ALA A 713 18.56 18.89 -8.36
C ALA A 713 19.57 18.75 -9.50
N ASP A 714 19.94 19.89 -10.11
CA ASP A 714 20.89 19.88 -11.19
C ASP A 714 22.36 19.59 -10.83
N GLY A 715 22.68 19.63 -9.54
CA GLY A 715 24.04 19.61 -9.01
C GLY A 715 24.68 20.99 -8.88
N SER A 716 24.10 22.00 -9.55
CA SER A 716 24.51 23.39 -9.38
C SER A 716 23.89 23.99 -8.10
N TRP A 717 24.22 25.26 -7.86
CA TRP A 717 23.76 26.02 -6.71
C TRP A 717 23.12 27.31 -7.19
N VAL A 718 22.09 27.77 -6.49
CA VAL A 718 21.53 29.09 -6.77
C VAL A 718 22.53 30.17 -6.35
N PRO A 719 22.70 31.26 -7.10
CA PRO A 719 23.55 32.37 -6.65
C PRO A 719 22.93 33.09 -5.44
N ALA A 720 23.71 33.93 -4.75
CA ALA A 720 23.14 34.83 -3.74
C ALA A 720 22.06 35.72 -4.38
N GLY A 721 20.93 35.93 -3.69
CA GLY A 721 19.80 36.63 -4.28
C GLY A 721 18.49 36.42 -3.52
N LYS A 722 17.40 36.90 -4.11
CA LYS A 722 16.05 36.79 -3.56
C LYS A 722 15.29 35.67 -4.25
N TYR A 723 14.63 34.82 -3.48
CA TYR A 723 13.99 33.59 -3.95
C TYR A 723 12.62 33.36 -3.31
N GLN A 724 11.81 32.55 -3.99
CA GLN A 724 10.73 31.77 -3.42
C GLN A 724 11.00 30.29 -3.71
N LEU A 725 10.46 29.42 -2.86
CA LEU A 725 10.33 28.01 -3.15
C LEU A 725 8.92 27.74 -3.66
N SER A 726 8.81 27.23 -4.88
CA SER A 726 7.54 26.86 -5.49
C SER A 726 7.35 25.34 -5.44
N ILE A 727 6.32 24.90 -4.72
CA ILE A 727 5.89 23.50 -4.68
C ILE A 727 4.87 23.29 -5.80
N PHE A 728 5.04 22.21 -6.56
CA PHE A 728 4.03 21.70 -7.48
C PHE A 728 3.73 20.24 -7.13
N ALA A 729 2.47 19.92 -6.87
CA ALA A 729 2.02 18.54 -6.71
C ALA A 729 1.04 18.19 -7.83
N LEU A 730 1.35 17.14 -8.61
CA LEU A 730 0.50 16.73 -9.71
C LEU A 730 -0.83 16.18 -9.16
N LYS A 731 -1.94 16.70 -9.67
CA LYS A 731 -3.28 16.23 -9.35
C LYS A 731 -3.48 14.81 -9.86
N ILE A 732 -4.30 14.04 -9.16
CA ILE A 732 -4.53 12.63 -9.48
C ILE A 732 -5.16 12.52 -10.87
N MET A 733 -4.64 11.59 -11.70
CA MET A 733 -5.08 11.34 -13.08
C MET A 733 -5.02 12.57 -14.02
N ALA A 734 -4.27 13.61 -13.66
CA ALA A 734 -4.15 14.82 -14.47
C ALA A 734 -3.00 14.74 -15.50
N ASP A 735 -3.10 15.53 -16.57
CA ASP A 735 -2.05 15.64 -17.59
C ASP A 735 -0.91 16.54 -17.08
N ARG A 736 0.27 15.94 -16.85
CA ARG A 736 1.47 16.62 -16.33
C ARG A 736 1.96 17.79 -17.17
N SER A 737 1.61 17.84 -18.46
CA SER A 737 2.06 18.90 -19.37
C SER A 737 1.29 20.22 -19.22
N LEU A 738 0.19 20.21 -18.46
CA LEU A 738 -0.72 21.34 -18.34
C LEU A 738 -0.56 22.05 -16.98
N PRO A 739 -0.38 23.39 -16.93
CA PRO A 739 -0.24 24.13 -15.68
C PRO A 739 -1.38 23.90 -14.66
N GLU A 740 -2.62 23.79 -15.12
CA GLU A 740 -3.81 23.61 -14.26
C GLU A 740 -3.90 22.21 -13.61
N SER A 741 -3.10 21.25 -14.08
CA SER A 741 -2.99 19.90 -13.52
C SER A 741 -2.17 19.84 -12.23
N TRP A 742 -1.57 20.95 -11.81
CA TRP A 742 -0.73 21.00 -10.61
C TRP A 742 -1.41 21.85 -9.54
N ASP A 743 -1.48 21.33 -8.32
CA ASP A 743 -1.64 22.21 -7.16
C ASP A 743 -0.30 22.89 -6.90
N ARG A 744 -0.34 24.21 -6.72
CA ARG A 744 0.86 25.04 -6.55
C ARG A 744 0.79 25.84 -5.26
N TYR A 745 1.93 25.93 -4.58
CA TYR A 745 2.16 26.86 -3.50
C TYR A 745 3.52 27.54 -3.65
N ASP A 746 3.56 28.85 -3.45
CA ASP A 746 4.80 29.62 -3.40
C ASP A 746 5.07 30.03 -1.96
N SER A 747 6.28 29.79 -1.47
CA SER A 747 6.71 30.25 -0.14
C SER A 747 6.71 31.78 -0.07
N PRO A 748 6.74 32.37 1.14
CA PRO A 748 7.19 33.75 1.30
C PRO A 748 8.54 33.97 0.60
N GLU A 749 8.76 35.17 0.08
CA GLU A 749 10.06 35.54 -0.50
C GLU A 749 11.13 35.57 0.60
N PHE A 750 12.34 35.13 0.31
CA PHE A 750 13.48 35.16 1.24
C PHE A 750 14.77 35.47 0.48
N ILE A 751 15.85 35.72 1.21
CA ILE A 751 17.15 36.11 0.65
C ILE A 751 18.19 35.05 1.03
N ILE A 752 18.98 34.62 0.05
CA ILE A 752 20.15 33.76 0.25
C ILE A 752 21.41 34.62 0.19
N ARG A 753 22.27 34.45 1.19
CA ARG A 753 23.63 34.99 1.24
C ARG A 753 24.60 33.86 1.57
N TYR A 754 25.67 33.73 0.80
CA TYR A 754 26.75 32.79 1.10
C TYR A 754 27.81 33.45 1.98
N VAL A 755 28.27 32.73 3.00
CA VAL A 755 29.27 33.21 3.95
C VAL A 755 30.39 32.20 4.17
N ASP A 756 31.57 32.70 4.55
CA ASP A 756 32.65 31.85 5.04
C ASP A 756 32.20 31.10 6.30
N ALA A 757 32.38 29.78 6.30
CA ALA A 757 32.03 28.89 7.40
C ALA A 757 33.00 28.97 8.58
#